data_AF-A0A660E6Q8-F1
#
_entry.id   AF-A0A660E6Q8-F1
#
_cell.length_a   1.000
_cell.length_b   1.000
_cell.length_c   1.000
_cell.angle_alpha   90.00
_cell.angle_beta   90.00
_cell.angle_gamma   90.00
#
_symmetry.space_group_name_H-M   'P 1'
#
loop_
_entity.id
_entity.type
_entity.pdbx_description
1 polymer ?
#
loop_
_entity_poly.entity_id
_entity_poly.type
_entity_poly.pdbx_seq_one_letter_code
_entity_poly.pdbx_strand_id
1 'polypeptide(L)'
;MRAKLKAVCLGVLILLLILTMNRLAQADEVPVSGLTGSEAVVTDHNGTVIKDTSTLSKWEAYTVSYQWSIRNGQPISAGDTAQVELPNGAVAEHDLSFDLKDDSGQVVGTFTIKAGETTGTIMFNDYLAGVGTHRYGTLTFFAKGTVDQGSHSGWVINKNGWVGDYSDGRPSKLVWNIAFNPDDKDLGTVVVEDTLSTNQTYLPGTLVAKTGHYDAAGNFTSTGTTTPQVAVNGSHLTFTFSNIQTAVDMTYMTELTNVSSGANAWENSATLDGTTVGGKVSWGGSGTGTGGGTQADAKGSVRLTKSDQATGAALAGAHYKLENSQGQVVKADLVTDDKGQLQVNDLAAGEYRFVETQAPAGYELNKTVINFTIDAANLTQTVAVSQADTKLPVVLGSVELTKTAADNGQALAGAVYELCNAAGNISQKNLTTNEHGQLLIKDLAVGSYQLIETKAPTGYELNSTPVAFEITANAATQVVMVKQSDSSTPVAPVVLGAVTLTKVAANDGAALAGAVYDLRNAEDQVIKSGLTTDAQGQLTVTELPAGAYHFVETKAPTGYELNTKPIQFTIVAQQTTTVLVNASDQLIPGEPEKPVEPNVPGEPEKPTEPSVPGEPERPVEPSVPGEPEKPVEPNVPGEPEKPIEPNVPGKPEKPVKPTISGKPTKPATPTKPVVPTQPATSVPSIKPSQVPSSNTTGSTTVHQPATGLQSNTNRPVTTPSTSSAATLPQTSERPSALALIAGILGWLGLVCLAAWVVWWREL
;
A
#
# COMPACT_ATOMS: atom_id res chain seq x y z
N MET A 1 -93.00 23.29 14.78
CA MET A 1 -91.56 23.65 14.86
C MET A 1 -90.70 22.66 15.66
N ARG A 2 -90.93 22.43 16.96
CA ARG A 2 -90.00 21.64 17.82
C ARG A 2 -89.63 20.23 17.30
N ALA A 3 -90.53 19.51 16.64
CA ALA A 3 -90.22 18.20 16.02
C ALA A 3 -89.30 18.32 14.78
N LYS A 4 -89.54 19.31 13.90
CA LYS A 4 -88.72 19.55 12.70
C LYS A 4 -87.30 20.01 13.08
N LEU A 5 -87.15 20.79 14.16
CA LEU A 5 -85.84 21.22 14.66
C LEU A 5 -85.01 20.02 15.18
N LYS A 6 -85.63 19.05 15.86
CA LYS A 6 -84.95 17.82 16.30
C LYS A 6 -84.48 16.95 15.12
N ALA A 7 -85.28 16.84 14.06
CA ALA A 7 -84.90 16.11 12.85
C ALA A 7 -83.71 16.78 12.12
N VAL A 8 -83.68 18.11 12.04
CA VAL A 8 -82.55 18.86 11.48
C VAL A 8 -81.29 18.72 12.35
N CYS A 9 -81.39 18.83 13.68
CA CYS A 9 -80.23 18.61 14.56
C CYS A 9 -79.71 17.17 14.50
N LEU A 10 -80.58 16.15 14.39
CA LEU A 10 -80.16 14.76 14.23
C LEU A 10 -79.53 14.52 12.84
N GLY A 11 -80.08 15.12 11.78
CA GLY A 11 -79.50 15.07 10.44
C GLY A 11 -78.13 15.75 10.36
N VAL A 12 -77.97 16.90 11.02
CA VAL A 12 -76.67 17.60 11.13
C VAL A 12 -75.68 16.80 12.00
N LEU A 13 -76.13 16.15 13.08
CA LEU A 13 -75.29 15.28 13.90
C LEU A 13 -74.83 14.03 13.14
N ILE A 14 -75.72 13.42 12.34
CA ILE A 14 -75.41 12.28 11.46
C ILE A 14 -74.49 12.71 10.33
N LEU A 15 -74.70 13.89 9.74
CA LEU A 15 -73.81 14.44 8.70
C LEU A 15 -72.42 14.79 9.27
N LEU A 16 -72.35 15.31 10.51
CA LEU A 16 -71.10 15.49 11.24
C LEU A 16 -70.44 14.15 11.56
N LEU A 17 -71.18 13.12 11.99
CA LEU A 17 -70.64 11.77 12.16
C LEU A 17 -70.05 11.23 10.86
N ILE A 18 -70.77 11.35 9.74
CA ILE A 18 -70.32 10.90 8.41
C ILE A 18 -69.10 11.71 7.95
N LEU A 19 -69.06 13.02 8.19
CA LEU A 19 -67.89 13.87 7.93
C LEU A 19 -66.69 13.55 8.84
N THR A 20 -66.91 13.02 10.05
CA THR A 20 -65.82 12.50 10.90
C THR A 20 -65.40 11.07 10.57
N MET A 21 -66.29 10.25 9.99
CA MET A 21 -65.99 8.86 9.61
C MET A 21 -65.39 8.71 8.21
N ASN A 22 -65.45 9.75 7.37
CA ASN A 22 -64.76 9.81 6.08
C ASN A 22 -63.39 10.53 6.15
N ARG A 23 -62.67 10.42 7.27
CA ARG A 23 -61.22 10.31 7.16
C ARG A 23 -60.93 8.93 6.55
N LEU A 24 -60.84 8.86 5.22
CA LEU A 24 -59.98 7.88 4.59
C LEU A 24 -58.62 8.04 5.26
N ALA A 25 -58.21 7.04 6.04
CA ALA A 25 -56.85 6.98 6.53
C ALA A 25 -55.95 6.88 5.29
N GLN A 26 -55.31 7.99 4.93
CA GLN A 26 -54.09 7.89 4.15
C GLN A 26 -53.12 7.12 5.04
N ALA A 27 -52.54 6.05 4.48
CA ALA A 27 -51.38 5.41 5.06
C ALA A 27 -50.31 6.48 5.26
N ASP A 28 -49.91 6.72 6.50
CA ASP A 28 -48.83 7.65 6.80
C ASP A 28 -47.47 6.96 6.55
N GLU A 29 -46.44 7.75 6.25
CA GLU A 29 -45.07 7.26 6.21
C GLU A 29 -44.47 7.29 7.62
N VAL A 30 -44.14 6.12 8.14
CA VAL A 30 -43.53 5.91 9.46
C VAL A 30 -42.03 6.14 9.35
N PRO A 31 -41.43 7.05 10.14
CA PRO A 31 -39.99 7.18 10.22
C PRO A 31 -39.37 5.93 10.87
N VAL A 32 -38.52 5.23 10.11
CA VAL A 32 -37.81 4.01 10.54
C VAL A 32 -36.30 4.23 10.35
N SER A 33 -35.52 3.90 11.37
CA SER A 33 -34.05 3.93 11.30
C SER A 33 -33.52 2.61 10.76
N GLY A 34 -32.39 2.61 10.05
CA GLY A 34 -31.74 1.37 9.60
C GLY A 34 -32.25 0.80 8.26
N LEU A 35 -32.96 1.61 7.45
CA LEU A 35 -33.50 1.24 6.14
C LEU A 35 -32.96 2.12 4.99
N THR A 36 -31.95 2.96 5.24
CA THR A 36 -31.30 3.76 4.18
C THR A 36 -30.23 2.94 3.45
N GLY A 37 -29.91 3.31 2.21
CA GLY A 37 -28.93 2.58 1.40
C GLY A 37 -27.51 2.58 2.00
N SER A 38 -27.17 3.55 2.85
CA SER A 38 -25.91 3.59 3.61
C SER A 38 -25.87 2.70 4.86
N GLU A 39 -27.02 2.21 5.32
CA GLU A 39 -27.14 1.31 6.47
C GLU A 39 -27.22 -0.16 6.05
N ALA A 40 -27.31 -0.43 4.74
CA ALA A 40 -27.34 -1.75 4.15
C ALA A 40 -25.99 -2.49 4.31
N VAL A 41 -26.05 -3.74 4.77
CA VAL A 41 -24.95 -4.70 4.63
C VAL A 41 -25.15 -5.47 3.34
N VAL A 42 -24.22 -5.34 2.39
CA VAL A 42 -24.22 -6.07 1.12
C VAL A 42 -23.19 -7.19 1.17
N THR A 43 -23.58 -8.40 0.79
CA THR A 43 -22.64 -9.52 0.58
C THR A 43 -22.74 -10.13 -0.80
N ASP A 44 -21.60 -10.63 -1.30
CA ASP A 44 -21.55 -11.51 -2.48
C ASP A 44 -22.21 -12.88 -2.22
N HIS A 45 -22.18 -13.74 -3.25
CA HIS A 45 -22.71 -15.10 -3.18
C HIS A 45 -21.96 -16.04 -2.23
N ASN A 46 -20.77 -15.66 -1.74
CA ASN A 46 -19.94 -16.37 -0.76
C ASN A 46 -20.13 -15.83 0.67
N GLY A 47 -20.90 -14.76 0.86
CA GLY A 47 -21.07 -14.06 2.14
C GLY A 47 -19.99 -12.99 2.42
N THR A 48 -19.13 -12.67 1.46
CA THR A 48 -18.11 -11.61 1.58
C THR A 48 -18.78 -10.24 1.59
N VAL A 49 -18.52 -9.41 2.60
CA VAL A 49 -19.07 -8.04 2.68
C VAL A 49 -18.43 -7.13 1.64
N ILE A 50 -19.25 -6.52 0.80
CA ILE A 50 -18.84 -5.55 -0.23
C ILE A 50 -18.96 -4.15 0.35
N LYS A 51 -17.83 -3.46 0.51
CA LYS A 51 -17.77 -2.11 1.10
C LYS A 51 -18.06 -0.97 0.11
N ASP A 52 -17.64 -1.14 -1.16
CA ASP A 52 -17.94 -0.18 -2.23
C ASP A 52 -19.06 -0.73 -3.11
N THR A 53 -20.29 -0.38 -2.78
CA THR A 53 -21.47 -0.84 -3.52
C THR A 53 -21.61 -0.18 -4.89
N SER A 54 -20.86 0.90 -5.17
CA SER A 54 -20.92 1.56 -6.48
C SER A 54 -20.33 0.72 -7.63
N THR A 55 -19.62 -0.37 -7.29
CA THR A 55 -18.95 -1.27 -8.23
C THR A 55 -19.73 -2.55 -8.56
N LEU A 56 -20.90 -2.76 -7.93
CA LEU A 56 -21.70 -3.99 -8.02
C LEU A 56 -22.04 -4.34 -9.48
N SER A 57 -21.72 -5.56 -9.87
CA SER A 57 -21.93 -6.10 -11.22
C SER A 57 -23.41 -6.33 -11.49
N LYS A 58 -23.91 -5.85 -12.63
CA LYS A 58 -25.30 -6.11 -13.08
C LYS A 58 -25.58 -7.57 -13.44
N TRP A 59 -24.54 -8.40 -13.44
CA TRP A 59 -24.58 -9.83 -13.77
C TRP A 59 -24.52 -10.74 -12.53
N GLU A 60 -24.37 -10.17 -11.33
CA GLU A 60 -24.29 -10.92 -10.08
C GLU A 60 -25.45 -10.57 -9.15
N ALA A 61 -25.93 -11.58 -8.42
CA ALA A 61 -26.87 -11.42 -7.32
C ALA A 61 -26.11 -11.20 -6.00
N TYR A 62 -26.57 -10.22 -5.23
CA TYR A 62 -26.04 -9.82 -3.93
C TYR A 62 -27.13 -9.95 -2.86
N THR A 63 -26.73 -10.30 -1.65
CA THR A 63 -27.63 -10.28 -0.49
C THR A 63 -27.57 -8.90 0.14
N VAL A 64 -28.71 -8.23 0.28
CA VAL A 64 -28.82 -6.91 0.92
C VAL A 64 -29.56 -7.10 2.24
N SER A 65 -28.95 -6.70 3.36
CA SER A 65 -29.48 -6.89 4.71
C SER A 65 -29.51 -5.60 5.52
N TYR A 66 -30.58 -5.42 6.29
CA TYR A 66 -30.87 -4.25 7.13
C TYR A 66 -31.20 -4.70 8.57
N GLN A 67 -30.93 -3.81 9.52
CA GLN A 67 -31.37 -3.87 10.91
C GLN A 67 -32.23 -2.64 11.15
N TRP A 68 -33.55 -2.78 11.22
CA TRP A 68 -34.49 -1.65 11.25
C TRP A 68 -35.14 -1.47 12.61
N SER A 69 -35.45 -0.22 12.98
CA SER A 69 -36.18 0.09 14.21
C SER A 69 -37.09 1.31 14.11
N ILE A 70 -38.21 1.27 14.82
CA ILE A 70 -39.21 2.34 14.87
C ILE A 70 -39.21 2.95 16.27
N ARG A 71 -39.10 4.29 16.32
CA ARG A 71 -39.03 5.05 17.57
C ARG A 71 -40.19 4.69 18.53
N ASN A 72 -39.84 4.53 19.81
CA ASN A 72 -40.82 4.38 20.89
C ASN A 72 -41.79 5.58 20.91
N GLY A 73 -43.09 5.29 21.03
CA GLY A 73 -44.18 6.27 21.01
C GLY A 73 -44.65 6.72 19.63
N GLN A 74 -43.96 6.33 18.54
CA GLN A 74 -44.42 6.65 17.18
C GLN A 74 -45.75 5.92 16.88
N PRO A 75 -46.83 6.62 16.48
CA PRO A 75 -48.05 5.96 16.03
C PRO A 75 -47.78 5.08 14.79
N ILE A 76 -48.48 3.94 14.72
CA ILE A 76 -48.57 3.06 13.54
C ILE A 76 -50.01 2.54 13.51
N SER A 77 -50.57 2.43 12.30
CA SER A 77 -51.87 1.87 11.96
C SER A 77 -51.69 0.84 10.84
N ALA A 78 -52.62 -0.10 10.65
CA ALA A 78 -52.58 -0.93 9.44
C ALA A 78 -52.63 -0.07 8.16
N GLY A 79 -51.78 -0.42 7.21
CA GLY A 79 -51.61 0.30 5.95
C GLY A 79 -50.47 1.31 5.97
N ASP A 80 -50.06 1.82 7.14
CA ASP A 80 -48.91 2.74 7.25
C ASP A 80 -47.63 2.10 6.69
N THR A 81 -46.74 2.93 6.13
CA THR A 81 -45.63 2.46 5.30
C THR A 81 -44.26 2.94 5.77
N ALA A 82 -43.20 2.23 5.41
CA ALA A 82 -41.82 2.69 5.56
C ALA A 82 -41.05 2.43 4.26
N GLN A 83 -40.26 3.41 3.82
CA GLN A 83 -39.39 3.25 2.65
C GLN A 83 -38.12 2.47 3.01
N VAL A 84 -37.61 1.73 2.03
CA VAL A 84 -36.36 0.97 2.08
C VAL A 84 -35.53 1.38 0.88
N GLU A 85 -34.44 2.10 1.09
CA GLU A 85 -33.55 2.53 0.02
C GLU A 85 -32.43 1.50 -0.19
N LEU A 86 -32.24 1.04 -1.42
CA LEU A 86 -31.12 0.16 -1.77
C LEU A 86 -29.79 0.94 -1.72
N PRO A 87 -28.67 0.25 -1.41
CA PRO A 87 -27.35 0.84 -1.51
C PRO A 87 -27.05 1.33 -2.93
N ASN A 88 -26.30 2.43 -3.04
CA ASN A 88 -25.85 2.96 -4.32
C ASN A 88 -25.19 1.86 -5.17
N GLY A 89 -25.60 1.74 -6.43
CA GLY A 89 -25.13 0.70 -7.36
C GLY A 89 -25.93 -0.60 -7.35
N ALA A 90 -26.97 -0.75 -6.51
CA ALA A 90 -27.87 -1.90 -6.50
C ALA A 90 -29.29 -1.56 -6.96
N VAL A 91 -29.95 -2.52 -7.62
CA VAL A 91 -31.39 -2.49 -7.99
C VAL A 91 -32.04 -3.84 -7.70
N ALA A 92 -33.35 -3.84 -7.47
CA ALA A 92 -34.10 -5.10 -7.39
C ALA A 92 -34.04 -5.84 -8.73
N GLU A 93 -33.68 -7.12 -8.73
CA GLU A 93 -33.66 -7.93 -9.95
C GLU A 93 -35.07 -8.36 -10.39
N HIS A 94 -35.94 -8.57 -9.42
CA HIS A 94 -37.28 -9.13 -9.59
C HIS A 94 -38.31 -8.32 -8.79
N ASP A 95 -39.58 -8.47 -9.14
CA ASP A 95 -40.67 -8.14 -8.24
C ASP A 95 -40.57 -9.06 -7.00
N LEU A 96 -40.43 -8.46 -5.82
CA LEU A 96 -40.40 -9.16 -4.54
C LEU A 96 -41.59 -8.73 -3.69
N SER A 97 -42.20 -9.70 -3.00
CA SER A 97 -43.26 -9.48 -2.02
C SER A 97 -43.20 -10.59 -0.97
N PHE A 98 -42.86 -10.27 0.28
CA PHE A 98 -42.82 -11.25 1.37
C PHE A 98 -43.14 -10.63 2.73
N ASP A 99 -43.64 -11.47 3.63
CA ASP A 99 -44.03 -11.06 4.98
C ASP A 99 -42.81 -10.82 5.88
N LEU A 100 -42.90 -9.79 6.72
CA LEU A 100 -42.10 -9.65 7.93
C LEU A 100 -42.82 -10.37 9.06
N LYS A 101 -42.08 -11.19 9.83
CA LYS A 101 -42.67 -12.03 10.89
C LYS A 101 -41.96 -11.87 12.23
N ASP A 102 -42.70 -12.01 13.33
CA ASP A 102 -42.09 -12.14 14.66
C ASP A 102 -41.55 -13.56 14.90
N ASP A 103 -40.94 -13.78 16.07
CA ASP A 103 -40.37 -15.08 16.47
C ASP A 103 -41.43 -16.20 16.61
N SER A 104 -42.72 -15.86 16.68
CA SER A 104 -43.85 -16.81 16.68
C SER A 104 -44.35 -17.15 15.27
N GLY A 105 -43.84 -16.45 14.24
CA GLY A 105 -44.28 -16.55 12.85
C GLY A 105 -45.49 -15.67 12.52
N GLN A 106 -45.93 -14.81 13.43
CA GLN A 106 -47.03 -13.86 13.20
C GLN A 106 -46.56 -12.74 12.26
N VAL A 107 -47.33 -12.47 11.21
CA VAL A 107 -47.03 -11.40 10.25
C VAL A 107 -47.24 -10.04 10.93
N VAL A 108 -46.26 -9.14 10.77
CA VAL A 108 -46.31 -7.75 11.29
C VAL A 108 -46.34 -6.69 10.18
N GLY A 109 -46.03 -7.10 8.95
CA GLY A 109 -46.08 -6.27 7.75
C GLY A 109 -45.61 -7.06 6.53
N THR A 110 -45.60 -6.44 5.37
CA THR A 110 -45.16 -7.03 4.10
C THR A 110 -44.19 -6.08 3.40
N PHE A 111 -43.00 -6.57 3.02
CA PHE A 111 -42.06 -5.84 2.19
C PHE A 111 -42.37 -6.08 0.72
N THR A 112 -42.31 -5.01 -0.09
CA THR A 112 -42.48 -5.06 -1.54
C THR A 112 -41.46 -4.19 -2.25
N ILE A 113 -40.94 -4.64 -3.39
CA ILE A 113 -40.14 -3.84 -4.32
C ILE A 113 -40.36 -4.34 -5.75
N LYS A 114 -40.26 -3.44 -6.73
CA LYS A 114 -40.45 -3.74 -8.16
C LYS A 114 -39.11 -3.93 -8.87
N ALA A 115 -39.09 -4.81 -9.88
CA ALA A 115 -37.90 -5.07 -10.67
C ALA A 115 -37.36 -3.77 -11.31
N GLY A 116 -36.07 -3.49 -11.11
CA GLY A 116 -35.37 -2.29 -11.57
C GLY A 116 -35.41 -1.10 -10.61
N GLU A 117 -36.23 -1.11 -9.56
CA GLU A 117 -36.29 -0.01 -8.59
C GLU A 117 -35.12 -0.02 -7.60
N THR A 118 -34.77 1.17 -7.12
CA THR A 118 -33.81 1.40 -6.02
C THR A 118 -34.50 1.59 -4.66
N THR A 119 -35.83 1.58 -4.61
CA THR A 119 -36.59 1.82 -3.38
C THR A 119 -37.74 0.82 -3.27
N GLY A 120 -37.84 0.19 -2.10
CA GLY A 120 -38.95 -0.69 -1.73
C GLY A 120 -39.77 -0.10 -0.59
N THR A 121 -40.87 -0.75 -0.25
CA THR A 121 -41.79 -0.31 0.80
C THR A 121 -42.18 -1.47 1.69
N ILE A 122 -42.03 -1.28 3.01
CA ILE A 122 -42.68 -2.10 4.03
C ILE A 122 -44.06 -1.49 4.29
N MET A 123 -45.12 -2.29 4.24
CA MET A 123 -46.46 -1.91 4.69
C MET A 123 -46.78 -2.65 5.98
N PHE A 124 -47.07 -1.93 7.06
CA PHE A 124 -47.38 -2.51 8.36
C PHE A 124 -48.84 -2.95 8.48
N ASN A 125 -49.11 -3.92 9.35
CA ASN A 125 -50.47 -4.27 9.77
C ASN A 125 -50.74 -3.82 11.23
N ASP A 126 -51.93 -4.11 11.74
CA ASP A 126 -52.35 -3.66 13.09
C ASP A 126 -51.56 -4.30 14.24
N TYR A 127 -50.70 -5.29 14.00
CA TYR A 127 -49.90 -5.93 15.05
C TYR A 127 -49.01 -4.91 15.79
N LEU A 128 -48.35 -4.01 15.04
CA LEU A 128 -47.49 -2.98 15.63
C LEU A 128 -48.27 -1.75 16.14
N ALA A 129 -49.57 -1.64 15.84
CA ALA A 129 -50.42 -0.56 16.32
C ALA A 129 -50.75 -0.72 17.82
N GLY A 130 -50.88 -1.96 18.29
CA GLY A 130 -51.04 -2.29 19.72
C GLY A 130 -49.78 -2.12 20.57
N VAL A 131 -48.62 -1.86 19.94
CA VAL A 131 -47.31 -1.87 20.57
C VAL A 131 -46.63 -0.51 20.46
N GLY A 132 -46.62 0.25 21.55
CA GLY A 132 -45.99 1.58 21.57
C GLY A 132 -44.46 1.60 21.62
N THR A 133 -43.79 0.47 21.92
CA THR A 133 -42.34 0.43 22.21
C THR A 133 -41.67 -0.85 21.75
N HIS A 134 -40.35 -0.81 21.48
CA HIS A 134 -39.53 -1.98 21.11
C HIS A 134 -40.07 -2.66 19.85
N ARG A 135 -40.05 -1.90 18.75
CA ARG A 135 -40.42 -2.36 17.41
C ARG A 135 -39.19 -2.29 16.52
N TYR A 136 -38.62 -3.44 16.22
CA TYR A 136 -37.41 -3.58 15.43
C TYR A 136 -37.35 -4.96 14.78
N GLY A 137 -36.49 -5.12 13.79
CA GLY A 137 -36.26 -6.41 13.15
C GLY A 137 -35.21 -6.35 12.06
N THR A 138 -35.14 -7.40 11.26
CA THR A 138 -34.27 -7.47 10.09
C THR A 138 -35.07 -7.39 8.79
N LEU A 139 -34.39 -7.03 7.72
CA LEU A 139 -34.89 -7.21 6.35
C LEU A 139 -33.72 -7.67 5.49
N THR A 140 -33.85 -8.82 4.84
CA THR A 140 -32.82 -9.42 3.98
C THR A 140 -33.44 -9.87 2.67
N PHE A 141 -32.90 -9.45 1.54
CA PHE A 141 -33.38 -9.87 0.21
C PHE A 141 -32.28 -9.83 -0.83
N PHE A 142 -32.53 -10.46 -1.99
CA PHE A 142 -31.61 -10.42 -3.12
C PHE A 142 -31.83 -9.20 -4.02
N ALA A 143 -30.73 -8.55 -4.39
CA ALA A 143 -30.66 -7.49 -5.38
C ALA A 143 -29.54 -7.80 -6.38
N LYS A 144 -29.43 -7.04 -7.46
CA LYS A 144 -28.29 -7.11 -8.39
C LYS A 144 -27.61 -5.76 -8.53
N GLY A 145 -26.40 -5.75 -9.06
CA GLY A 145 -25.67 -4.53 -9.34
C GLY A 145 -26.21 -3.74 -10.54
N THR A 146 -25.59 -2.61 -10.83
CA THR A 146 -25.88 -1.77 -12.00
C THR A 146 -24.69 -1.59 -12.94
N VAL A 147 -23.48 -1.95 -12.52
CA VAL A 147 -22.27 -1.74 -13.33
C VAL A 147 -22.11 -2.86 -14.36
N ASP A 148 -21.88 -2.48 -15.60
CA ASP A 148 -21.41 -3.39 -16.63
C ASP A 148 -19.88 -3.47 -16.60
N GLN A 149 -19.34 -4.48 -15.91
CA GLN A 149 -17.91 -4.73 -15.81
C GLN A 149 -17.42 -5.35 -17.14
N GLY A 150 -17.31 -4.51 -18.17
CA GLY A 150 -17.13 -4.92 -19.56
C GLY A 150 -15.78 -5.57 -19.87
N SER A 151 -15.70 -6.89 -19.75
CA SER A 151 -14.64 -7.70 -20.36
C SER A 151 -15.12 -9.12 -20.71
N HIS A 152 -15.63 -9.31 -21.93
CA HIS A 152 -16.12 -10.60 -22.45
C HIS A 152 -15.11 -11.34 -23.34
N SER A 153 -13.81 -11.02 -23.27
CA SER A 153 -12.77 -11.64 -24.10
C SER A 153 -11.98 -12.72 -23.35
N GLY A 154 -11.85 -13.91 -23.94
CA GLY A 154 -10.91 -14.96 -23.49
C GLY A 154 -11.47 -16.05 -22.56
N TRP A 155 -12.79 -16.12 -22.36
CA TRP A 155 -13.44 -17.26 -21.70
C TRP A 155 -13.64 -18.43 -22.69
N VAL A 156 -13.70 -19.66 -22.18
CA VAL A 156 -13.88 -20.88 -23.00
C VAL A 156 -15.34 -21.34 -23.00
N ILE A 157 -15.94 -21.33 -21.81
CA ILE A 157 -17.34 -21.61 -21.51
C ILE A 157 -17.82 -20.57 -20.47
N ASN A 158 -19.09 -20.19 -20.53
CA ASN A 158 -19.73 -19.28 -19.58
C ASN A 158 -21.10 -19.87 -19.17
N LYS A 159 -21.55 -19.57 -17.95
CA LYS A 159 -22.78 -20.07 -17.35
C LYS A 159 -23.53 -18.92 -16.69
N ASN A 160 -24.80 -18.74 -17.05
CA ASN A 160 -25.69 -17.80 -16.37
C ASN A 160 -27.09 -18.39 -16.23
N GLY A 161 -27.97 -17.79 -15.43
CA GLY A 161 -29.37 -18.17 -15.32
C GLY A 161 -30.25 -17.04 -14.83
N TRP A 162 -31.56 -17.20 -14.99
CA TRP A 162 -32.58 -16.27 -14.51
C TRP A 162 -33.91 -16.99 -14.27
N VAL A 163 -34.82 -16.37 -13.51
CA VAL A 163 -36.19 -16.88 -13.37
C VAL A 163 -36.91 -16.79 -14.72
N GLY A 164 -37.41 -17.93 -15.21
CA GLY A 164 -38.08 -18.02 -16.52
C GLY A 164 -39.59 -17.96 -16.47
N ASP A 165 -40.20 -18.38 -15.34
CA ASP A 165 -41.65 -18.46 -15.17
C ASP A 165 -42.01 -18.39 -13.69
N TYR A 166 -43.25 -17.99 -13.39
CA TYR A 166 -43.78 -17.85 -12.03
C TYR A 166 -45.11 -18.60 -11.87
N SER A 167 -45.32 -19.22 -10.70
CA SER A 167 -46.62 -19.73 -10.23
C SER A 167 -46.94 -19.11 -8.88
N ASP A 168 -48.15 -18.60 -8.70
CA ASP A 168 -48.63 -17.99 -7.45
C ASP A 168 -47.68 -16.94 -6.85
N GLY A 169 -47.03 -16.14 -7.73
CA GLY A 169 -46.08 -15.09 -7.36
C GLY A 169 -44.67 -15.59 -6.99
N ARG A 170 -44.37 -16.87 -7.18
CA ARG A 170 -43.04 -17.48 -6.89
C ARG A 170 -42.42 -18.09 -8.15
N PRO A 171 -41.08 -18.16 -8.26
CA PRO A 171 -40.43 -18.86 -9.36
C PRO A 171 -40.95 -20.29 -9.50
N SER A 172 -41.35 -20.68 -10.71
CA SER A 172 -41.75 -22.04 -11.06
C SER A 172 -40.78 -22.71 -12.03
N LYS A 173 -40.06 -21.92 -12.83
CA LYS A 173 -39.01 -22.38 -13.74
C LYS A 173 -37.81 -21.45 -13.74
N LEU A 174 -36.62 -22.01 -13.93
CA LEU A 174 -35.42 -21.24 -14.28
C LEU A 174 -35.09 -21.43 -15.76
N VAL A 175 -34.52 -20.41 -16.38
CA VAL A 175 -33.78 -20.55 -17.63
C VAL A 175 -32.30 -20.59 -17.27
N TRP A 176 -31.62 -21.60 -17.78
CA TRP A 176 -30.17 -21.75 -17.68
C TRP A 176 -29.55 -21.52 -19.04
N ASN A 177 -28.61 -20.59 -19.09
CA ASN A 177 -27.76 -20.33 -20.23
C ASN A 177 -26.41 -21.04 -20.08
N ILE A 178 -25.89 -21.58 -21.19
CA ILE A 178 -24.49 -21.94 -21.38
C ILE A 178 -24.07 -21.29 -22.68
N ALA A 179 -22.94 -20.58 -22.67
CA ALA A 179 -22.28 -20.15 -23.90
C ALA A 179 -20.88 -20.77 -23.98
N PHE A 180 -20.37 -21.05 -25.18
CA PHE A 180 -18.99 -21.52 -25.38
C PHE A 180 -18.45 -21.17 -26.77
N ASN A 181 -17.13 -21.28 -26.93
CA ASN A 181 -16.40 -21.02 -28.17
C ASN A 181 -16.50 -19.57 -28.72
N PRO A 182 -16.29 -18.51 -27.91
CA PRO A 182 -16.45 -17.13 -28.38
C PRO A 182 -15.46 -16.69 -29.47
N ASP A 183 -14.35 -17.43 -29.66
CA ASP A 183 -13.32 -17.16 -30.65
C ASP A 183 -13.57 -17.84 -32.02
N ASP A 184 -14.74 -18.45 -32.24
CA ASP A 184 -15.11 -19.17 -33.47
C ASP A 184 -14.11 -20.24 -33.93
N LYS A 185 -13.61 -21.05 -32.99
CA LYS A 185 -12.69 -22.16 -33.31
C LYS A 185 -13.49 -23.32 -33.91
N ASP A 186 -12.86 -24.06 -34.82
CA ASP A 186 -13.34 -25.39 -35.20
C ASP A 186 -13.00 -26.38 -34.09
N LEU A 187 -14.02 -26.74 -33.31
CA LEU A 187 -13.95 -27.70 -32.21
C LEU A 187 -14.43 -29.09 -32.62
N GLY A 188 -14.99 -29.26 -33.81
CA GLY A 188 -15.52 -30.54 -34.28
C GLY A 188 -16.63 -31.08 -33.35
N THR A 189 -16.37 -32.18 -32.64
CA THR A 189 -17.32 -32.80 -31.71
C THR A 189 -17.01 -32.33 -30.29
N VAL A 190 -18.03 -31.80 -29.61
CA VAL A 190 -17.91 -31.17 -28.28
C VAL A 190 -18.86 -31.85 -27.30
N VAL A 191 -18.41 -32.06 -26.07
CA VAL A 191 -19.24 -32.55 -24.96
C VAL A 191 -19.26 -31.48 -23.86
N VAL A 192 -20.45 -31.05 -23.47
CA VAL A 192 -20.67 -30.18 -22.31
C VAL A 192 -21.39 -30.99 -21.24
N GLU A 193 -20.79 -31.10 -20.06
CA GLU A 193 -21.39 -31.75 -18.88
C GLU A 193 -21.93 -30.69 -17.94
N ASP A 194 -23.22 -30.74 -17.62
CA ASP A 194 -23.93 -29.77 -16.77
C ASP A 194 -24.50 -30.49 -15.53
N THR A 195 -24.48 -29.82 -14.38
CA THR A 195 -24.86 -30.38 -13.08
C THR A 195 -25.75 -29.39 -12.32
N LEU A 196 -27.02 -29.76 -12.17
CA LEU A 196 -28.01 -29.00 -11.43
C LEU A 196 -27.85 -29.19 -9.91
N SER A 197 -28.09 -28.13 -9.12
CA SER A 197 -28.29 -28.26 -7.68
C SER A 197 -29.62 -28.98 -7.35
N THR A 198 -29.83 -29.24 -6.06
CA THR A 198 -31.12 -29.71 -5.53
C THR A 198 -32.29 -28.77 -5.89
N ASN A 199 -33.50 -29.32 -5.80
CA ASN A 199 -34.77 -28.64 -6.09
C ASN A 199 -34.99 -28.20 -7.55
N GLN A 200 -34.18 -28.71 -8.48
CA GLN A 200 -34.28 -28.45 -9.92
C GLN A 200 -34.41 -29.75 -10.73
N THR A 201 -35.26 -29.75 -11.75
CA THR A 201 -35.39 -30.86 -12.71
C THR A 201 -35.34 -30.32 -14.14
N TYR A 202 -34.46 -30.83 -15.00
CA TYR A 202 -34.40 -30.45 -16.41
C TYR A 202 -35.74 -30.72 -17.13
N LEU A 203 -36.25 -29.76 -17.92
CA LEU A 203 -37.40 -29.96 -18.81
C LEU A 203 -36.93 -30.41 -20.22
N PRO A 204 -37.17 -31.67 -20.63
CA PRO A 204 -36.86 -32.11 -21.98
C PRO A 204 -37.63 -31.27 -23.03
N GLY A 205 -36.96 -30.97 -24.15
CA GLY A 205 -37.55 -30.20 -25.25
C GLY A 205 -37.52 -28.68 -25.07
N THR A 206 -36.99 -28.15 -23.96
CA THR A 206 -36.82 -26.70 -23.75
C THR A 206 -35.47 -26.16 -24.23
N LEU A 207 -34.54 -27.05 -24.64
CA LEU A 207 -33.23 -26.66 -25.12
C LEU A 207 -33.31 -25.96 -26.49
N VAL A 208 -32.71 -24.78 -26.57
CA VAL A 208 -32.46 -24.02 -27.80
C VAL A 208 -30.98 -23.69 -27.85
N ALA A 209 -30.24 -24.22 -28.83
CA ALA A 209 -28.83 -23.89 -29.04
C ALA A 209 -28.64 -23.13 -30.35
N LYS A 210 -28.25 -21.86 -30.25
CA LYS A 210 -27.93 -20.99 -31.38
C LYS A 210 -26.44 -21.06 -31.68
N THR A 211 -26.09 -21.06 -32.96
CA THR A 211 -24.72 -20.81 -33.43
C THR A 211 -24.61 -19.36 -33.89
N GLY A 212 -23.43 -18.75 -33.75
CA GLY A 212 -23.24 -17.33 -34.02
C GLY A 212 -21.85 -16.82 -33.67
N HIS A 213 -21.72 -15.51 -33.56
CA HIS A 213 -20.46 -14.81 -33.28
C HIS A 213 -20.64 -13.85 -32.11
N TYR A 214 -19.60 -13.68 -31.29
CA TYR A 214 -19.54 -12.62 -30.28
C TYR A 214 -18.78 -11.41 -30.83
N ASP A 215 -19.32 -10.21 -30.65
CA ASP A 215 -18.56 -8.98 -30.93
C ASP A 215 -17.57 -8.64 -29.79
N ALA A 216 -16.74 -7.61 -30.01
CA ALA A 216 -15.74 -7.18 -29.04
C ALA A 216 -16.33 -6.59 -27.73
N ALA A 217 -17.63 -6.31 -27.67
CA ALA A 217 -18.33 -5.91 -26.45
C ALA A 217 -18.98 -7.11 -25.72
N GLY A 218 -19.04 -8.29 -26.37
CA GLY A 218 -19.68 -9.50 -25.85
C GLY A 218 -21.12 -9.68 -26.30
N ASN A 219 -21.60 -8.95 -27.31
CA ASN A 219 -22.94 -9.17 -27.87
C ASN A 219 -22.94 -10.38 -28.81
N PHE A 220 -23.87 -11.31 -28.61
CA PHE A 220 -24.03 -12.47 -29.49
C PHE A 220 -24.91 -12.15 -30.70
N THR A 221 -24.40 -12.46 -31.90
CA THR A 221 -25.15 -12.41 -33.16
C THR A 221 -25.33 -13.82 -33.70
N SER A 222 -26.56 -14.35 -33.63
CA SER A 222 -26.88 -15.68 -34.14
C SER A 222 -26.88 -15.75 -35.67
N THR A 223 -26.19 -16.75 -36.21
CA THR A 223 -26.14 -17.08 -37.64
C THR A 223 -26.81 -18.42 -37.98
N GLY A 224 -27.14 -19.22 -36.98
CA GLY A 224 -27.84 -20.51 -37.15
C GLY A 224 -28.24 -21.15 -35.82
N THR A 225 -28.57 -22.44 -35.88
CA THR A 225 -28.93 -23.28 -34.73
C THR A 225 -28.33 -24.67 -34.87
N THR A 226 -28.04 -25.31 -33.74
CA THR A 226 -27.58 -26.70 -33.67
C THR A 226 -28.42 -27.48 -32.67
N THR A 227 -28.42 -28.82 -32.77
CA THR A 227 -29.19 -29.70 -31.87
C THR A 227 -28.26 -30.76 -31.28
N PRO A 228 -27.85 -30.63 -30.01
CA PRO A 228 -27.04 -31.65 -29.35
C PRO A 228 -27.84 -32.93 -29.12
N GLN A 229 -27.13 -34.05 -28.99
CA GLN A 229 -27.69 -35.21 -28.28
C GLN A 229 -27.67 -34.91 -26.78
N VAL A 230 -28.75 -35.23 -26.08
CA VAL A 230 -28.90 -34.94 -24.64
C VAL A 230 -29.06 -36.24 -23.88
N ALA A 231 -28.13 -36.54 -22.97
CA ALA A 231 -28.28 -37.57 -21.95
C ALA A 231 -28.65 -36.91 -20.61
N VAL A 232 -29.52 -37.55 -19.84
CA VAL A 232 -30.01 -37.06 -18.54
C VAL A 232 -29.88 -38.18 -17.52
N ASN A 233 -29.13 -37.93 -16.45
CA ASN A 233 -28.91 -38.86 -15.35
C ASN A 233 -29.11 -38.14 -14.01
N GLY A 234 -30.37 -38.06 -13.57
CA GLY A 234 -30.75 -37.28 -12.39
C GLY A 234 -30.47 -35.79 -12.61
N SER A 235 -29.61 -35.22 -11.76
CA SER A 235 -29.15 -33.83 -11.83
C SER A 235 -28.02 -33.58 -12.85
N HIS A 236 -27.43 -34.63 -13.43
CA HIS A 236 -26.37 -34.50 -14.41
C HIS A 236 -26.92 -34.59 -15.85
N LEU A 237 -26.56 -33.62 -16.68
CA LEU A 237 -26.92 -33.50 -18.08
C LEU A 237 -25.66 -33.59 -18.93
N THR A 238 -25.71 -34.27 -20.08
CA THR A 238 -24.60 -34.30 -21.03
C THR A 238 -25.11 -33.88 -22.40
N PHE A 239 -24.57 -32.78 -22.92
CA PHE A 239 -24.89 -32.23 -24.24
C PHE A 239 -23.75 -32.53 -25.21
N THR A 240 -23.98 -33.44 -26.16
CA THR A 240 -23.00 -33.79 -27.19
C THR A 240 -23.34 -33.11 -28.51
N PHE A 241 -22.50 -32.16 -28.92
CA PHE A 241 -22.58 -31.43 -30.17
C PHE A 241 -21.63 -32.03 -31.22
N SER A 242 -21.95 -31.84 -32.50
CA SER A 242 -21.12 -32.27 -33.63
C SER A 242 -20.95 -31.12 -34.62
N ASN A 243 -19.75 -31.01 -35.20
CA ASN A 243 -19.36 -29.98 -36.17
C ASN A 243 -19.57 -28.53 -35.67
N ILE A 244 -19.07 -28.23 -34.47
CA ILE A 244 -19.03 -26.86 -33.93
C ILE A 244 -17.85 -26.10 -34.53
N GLN A 245 -18.17 -25.07 -35.33
CA GLN A 245 -17.19 -24.20 -36.02
C GLN A 245 -17.30 -22.72 -35.62
N THR A 246 -18.27 -22.37 -34.78
CA THR A 246 -18.61 -21.00 -34.36
C THR A 246 -19.04 -21.01 -32.90
N ALA A 247 -19.21 -19.83 -32.29
CA ALA A 247 -19.72 -19.74 -30.93
C ALA A 247 -21.12 -20.34 -30.79
N VAL A 248 -21.38 -20.98 -29.65
CA VAL A 248 -22.69 -21.53 -29.28
C VAL A 248 -23.22 -20.77 -28.08
N ASP A 249 -24.45 -20.28 -28.20
CA ASP A 249 -25.24 -19.69 -27.13
C ASP A 249 -26.50 -20.55 -26.97
N MET A 250 -26.59 -21.31 -25.87
CA MET A 250 -27.69 -22.22 -25.61
C MET A 250 -28.44 -21.87 -24.32
N THR A 251 -29.76 -22.05 -24.37
CA THR A 251 -30.62 -21.98 -23.19
C THR A 251 -31.43 -23.27 -23.05
N TYR A 252 -31.74 -23.64 -21.83
CA TYR A 252 -32.74 -24.65 -21.50
C TYR A 252 -33.44 -24.29 -20.19
N MET A 253 -34.51 -25.00 -19.83
CA MET A 253 -35.27 -24.72 -18.60
C MET A 253 -35.21 -25.87 -17.58
N THR A 254 -35.33 -25.51 -16.30
CA THR A 254 -35.59 -26.45 -15.20
C THR A 254 -36.91 -26.11 -14.51
N GLU A 255 -37.61 -27.14 -14.02
CA GLU A 255 -38.74 -27.00 -13.10
C GLU A 255 -38.20 -26.87 -11.69
N LEU A 256 -38.84 -26.01 -10.91
CA LEU A 256 -38.52 -25.84 -9.50
C LEU A 256 -39.48 -26.61 -8.62
N THR A 257 -38.92 -27.27 -7.60
CA THR A 257 -39.69 -27.91 -6.53
C THR A 257 -39.34 -27.26 -5.19
N ASN A 258 -40.24 -27.36 -4.20
CA ASN A 258 -40.03 -26.89 -2.83
C ASN A 258 -39.69 -25.38 -2.67
N VAL A 259 -40.21 -24.51 -3.55
CA VAL A 259 -39.93 -23.06 -3.50
C VAL A 259 -40.60 -22.40 -2.29
N SER A 260 -39.77 -21.98 -1.33
CA SER A 260 -40.21 -21.35 -0.09
C SER A 260 -40.76 -19.94 -0.32
N SER A 261 -41.49 -19.39 0.66
CA SER A 261 -41.87 -17.96 0.65
C SER A 261 -40.72 -17.02 1.02
N GLY A 262 -39.58 -17.57 1.44
CA GLY A 262 -38.44 -16.83 1.94
C GLY A 262 -37.38 -16.58 0.87
N ALA A 263 -36.13 -16.46 1.31
CA ALA A 263 -34.97 -16.51 0.43
C ALA A 263 -34.81 -17.91 -0.18
N ASN A 264 -34.63 -17.97 -1.50
CA ASN A 264 -34.33 -19.18 -2.26
C ASN A 264 -33.10 -18.92 -3.15
N ALA A 265 -32.26 -19.93 -3.33
CA ALA A 265 -31.13 -19.87 -4.25
C ALA A 265 -30.95 -21.23 -4.94
N TRP A 266 -30.59 -21.19 -6.22
CA TRP A 266 -30.37 -22.36 -7.07
C TRP A 266 -29.07 -22.20 -7.82
N GLU A 267 -28.29 -23.27 -7.86
CA GLU A 267 -26.95 -23.27 -8.46
C GLU A 267 -26.87 -24.33 -9.56
N ASN A 268 -25.96 -24.11 -10.50
CA ASN A 268 -25.77 -24.99 -11.65
C ASN A 268 -24.34 -24.80 -12.15
N SER A 269 -23.62 -25.88 -12.46
CA SER A 269 -22.31 -25.82 -13.11
C SER A 269 -22.32 -26.49 -14.48
N ALA A 270 -21.57 -25.94 -15.44
CA ALA A 270 -21.26 -26.59 -16.71
C ALA A 270 -19.76 -26.73 -16.92
N THR A 271 -19.34 -27.81 -17.56
CA THR A 271 -17.95 -28.19 -17.79
C THR A 271 -17.73 -28.49 -19.26
N LEU A 272 -16.67 -27.92 -19.83
CA LEU A 272 -16.19 -28.15 -21.18
C LEU A 272 -14.67 -28.26 -21.15
N ASP A 273 -14.10 -29.32 -21.74
CA ASP A 273 -12.65 -29.57 -21.82
C ASP A 273 -11.92 -29.40 -20.47
N GLY A 274 -12.54 -29.88 -19.38
CA GLY A 274 -12.04 -29.78 -18.01
C GLY A 274 -12.16 -28.40 -17.36
N THR A 275 -12.71 -27.40 -18.06
CA THR A 275 -13.03 -26.07 -17.51
C THR A 275 -14.46 -26.05 -17.00
N THR A 276 -14.64 -25.93 -15.68
CA THR A 276 -15.96 -25.83 -15.04
C THR A 276 -16.30 -24.39 -14.67
N VAL A 277 -17.52 -23.95 -14.96
CA VAL A 277 -18.08 -22.64 -14.61
C VAL A 277 -19.43 -22.81 -13.92
N GLY A 278 -19.73 -21.95 -12.95
CA GLY A 278 -20.98 -21.95 -12.19
C GLY A 278 -21.89 -20.79 -12.57
N GLY A 279 -23.20 -20.98 -12.43
CA GLY A 279 -24.23 -19.95 -12.48
C GLY A 279 -25.18 -20.10 -11.29
N LYS A 280 -25.73 -18.98 -10.80
CA LYS A 280 -26.59 -18.92 -9.61
C LYS A 280 -27.78 -18.02 -9.88
N VAL A 281 -28.97 -18.46 -9.47
CA VAL A 281 -30.19 -17.65 -9.45
C VAL A 281 -30.68 -17.56 -8.02
N SER A 282 -30.96 -16.34 -7.56
CA SER A 282 -31.43 -16.07 -6.19
C SER A 282 -32.75 -15.29 -6.25
N TRP A 283 -33.72 -15.64 -5.41
CA TRP A 283 -35.02 -14.98 -5.37
C TRP A 283 -35.60 -14.91 -3.96
N GLY A 284 -36.39 -13.86 -3.70
CA GLY A 284 -37.08 -13.66 -2.44
C GLY A 284 -36.20 -13.01 -1.37
N GLY A 285 -36.59 -13.23 -0.12
CA GLY A 285 -35.98 -12.64 1.05
C GLY A 285 -36.72 -13.04 2.31
N SER A 286 -36.33 -12.49 3.44
CA SER A 286 -37.02 -12.61 4.72
C SER A 286 -36.97 -11.27 5.44
N GLY A 287 -37.92 -11.06 6.33
CA GLY A 287 -37.80 -9.99 7.31
C GLY A 287 -38.35 -10.45 8.64
N THR A 288 -37.77 -9.93 9.72
CA THR A 288 -38.36 -10.05 11.03
C THR A 288 -38.93 -8.71 11.48
N GLY A 289 -39.84 -8.74 12.43
CA GLY A 289 -40.25 -7.55 13.15
C GLY A 289 -40.93 -7.95 14.45
N THR A 290 -40.39 -7.46 15.56
CA THR A 290 -40.95 -7.71 16.89
C THR A 290 -41.87 -6.57 17.30
N GLY A 291 -42.83 -6.89 18.17
CA GLY A 291 -43.62 -5.90 18.88
C GLY A 291 -43.85 -6.37 20.31
N GLY A 292 -43.30 -5.66 21.30
CA GLY A 292 -43.58 -5.93 22.70
C GLY A 292 -42.50 -6.72 23.43
N GLY A 293 -41.24 -6.63 22.98
CA GLY A 293 -40.09 -7.05 23.79
C GLY A 293 -40.14 -6.43 25.19
N THR A 294 -39.80 -7.22 26.20
CA THR A 294 -39.83 -6.76 27.60
C THR A 294 -38.77 -5.68 27.83
N GLN A 295 -38.77 -5.02 29.00
CA GLN A 295 -37.78 -3.98 29.31
C GLN A 295 -36.31 -4.48 29.29
N ALA A 296 -36.08 -5.79 29.24
CA ALA A 296 -34.77 -6.40 29.00
C ALA A 296 -34.25 -6.27 27.55
N ASP A 297 -35.11 -5.96 26.59
CA ASP A 297 -34.79 -5.94 25.16
C ASP A 297 -34.50 -4.55 24.60
N ALA A 298 -34.80 -3.50 25.35
CA ALA A 298 -34.34 -2.16 25.02
C ALA A 298 -32.79 -2.15 24.96
N LYS A 299 -32.24 -1.59 23.88
CA LYS A 299 -30.79 -1.58 23.63
C LYS A 299 -30.24 -0.15 23.71
N GLY A 300 -29.06 -0.01 24.31
CA GLY A 300 -28.30 1.24 24.39
C GLY A 300 -27.19 1.31 23.35
N SER A 301 -26.43 2.40 23.41
CA SER A 301 -25.27 2.63 22.52
C SER A 301 -24.07 3.15 23.31
N VAL A 302 -22.88 2.93 22.77
CA VAL A 302 -21.61 3.45 23.29
C VAL A 302 -20.83 4.14 22.17
N ARG A 303 -20.15 5.24 22.49
CA ARG A 303 -19.15 5.88 21.64
C ARG A 303 -17.81 5.94 22.36
N LEU A 304 -16.78 5.42 21.71
CA LEU A 304 -15.39 5.50 22.12
C LEU A 304 -14.70 6.64 21.35
N THR A 305 -14.01 7.51 22.07
CA THR A 305 -13.06 8.50 21.52
C THR A 305 -11.62 8.07 21.77
N LYS A 306 -10.79 8.11 20.73
CA LYS A 306 -9.38 7.73 20.74
C LYS A 306 -8.48 8.94 20.49
N SER A 307 -7.48 9.15 21.34
CA SER A 307 -6.56 10.28 21.20
C SER A 307 -5.09 9.95 21.50
N ASP A 308 -4.19 10.85 21.12
CA ASP A 308 -2.79 10.87 21.55
C ASP A 308 -2.72 11.33 23.02
N GLN A 309 -1.96 10.60 23.84
CA GLN A 309 -1.88 10.80 25.29
C GLN A 309 -1.19 12.12 25.71
N ALA A 310 -0.38 12.73 24.84
CA ALA A 310 0.40 13.94 25.14
C ALA A 310 -0.25 15.22 24.58
N THR A 311 -0.92 15.11 23.43
CA THR A 311 -1.45 16.24 22.65
C THR A 311 -2.98 16.30 22.60
N GLY A 312 -3.67 15.20 22.92
CA GLY A 312 -5.12 15.08 22.78
C GLY A 312 -5.64 15.04 21.34
N ALA A 313 -4.75 14.97 20.34
CA ALA A 313 -5.15 14.84 18.93
C ALA A 313 -5.89 13.52 18.69
N ALA A 314 -6.95 13.54 17.88
CA ALA A 314 -7.73 12.34 17.59
C ALA A 314 -6.94 11.31 16.77
N LEU A 315 -7.12 10.01 17.05
CA LEU A 315 -6.40 8.93 16.38
C LEU A 315 -7.33 7.96 15.63
N ALA A 316 -7.20 7.97 14.30
CA ALA A 316 -7.81 7.00 13.40
C ALA A 316 -7.04 5.68 13.37
N GLY A 317 -7.70 4.59 13.00
CA GLY A 317 -7.06 3.30 12.72
C GLY A 317 -6.65 2.48 13.95
N ALA A 318 -7.15 2.80 15.15
CA ALA A 318 -7.09 1.87 16.28
C ALA A 318 -8.11 0.74 16.06
N HIS A 319 -7.71 -0.52 16.22
CA HIS A 319 -8.62 -1.66 16.16
C HIS A 319 -9.02 -2.13 17.56
N TYR A 320 -10.29 -2.49 17.70
CA TYR A 320 -10.92 -2.93 18.93
C TYR A 320 -11.74 -4.21 18.72
N LYS A 321 -11.87 -4.97 19.80
CA LYS A 321 -13.01 -5.86 20.03
C LYS A 321 -13.85 -5.36 21.20
N LEU A 322 -15.14 -5.66 21.15
CA LEU A 322 -16.09 -5.45 22.23
C LEU A 322 -16.40 -6.80 22.88
N GLU A 323 -16.25 -6.89 24.20
CA GLU A 323 -16.56 -8.09 24.99
C GLU A 323 -17.64 -7.81 26.04
N ASN A 324 -18.40 -8.83 26.42
CA ASN A 324 -19.35 -8.76 27.54
C ASN A 324 -18.66 -9.09 28.89
N SER A 325 -19.42 -9.03 29.99
CA SER A 325 -18.97 -9.39 31.34
C SER A 325 -18.39 -10.81 31.47
N GLN A 326 -18.80 -11.75 30.62
CA GLN A 326 -18.30 -13.13 30.58
C GLN A 326 -17.01 -13.27 29.74
N GLY A 327 -16.55 -12.19 29.12
CA GLY A 327 -15.39 -12.17 28.22
C GLY A 327 -15.67 -12.75 26.83
N GLN A 328 -16.94 -12.94 26.46
CA GLN A 328 -17.31 -13.35 25.11
C GLN A 328 -17.24 -12.14 24.18
N VAL A 329 -16.70 -12.32 22.97
CA VAL A 329 -16.63 -11.28 21.95
C VAL A 329 -18.03 -11.04 21.36
N VAL A 330 -18.50 -9.80 21.46
CA VAL A 330 -19.81 -9.33 20.98
C VAL A 330 -19.69 -8.74 19.58
N LYS A 331 -18.63 -7.97 19.32
CA LYS A 331 -18.23 -7.47 18.00
C LYS A 331 -16.70 -7.44 17.90
N ALA A 332 -16.16 -7.79 16.74
CA ALA A 332 -14.72 -7.78 16.44
C ALA A 332 -14.41 -6.71 15.37
N ASP A 333 -13.11 -6.48 15.13
CA ASP A 333 -12.57 -5.67 14.03
C ASP A 333 -13.19 -4.27 13.89
N LEU A 334 -13.52 -3.67 15.04
CA LEU A 334 -14.05 -2.32 15.15
C LEU A 334 -12.91 -1.31 15.01
N VAL A 335 -13.01 -0.34 14.11
CA VAL A 335 -11.92 0.60 13.82
C VAL A 335 -12.34 2.05 14.11
N THR A 336 -11.44 2.86 14.65
CA THR A 336 -11.68 4.30 14.85
C THR A 336 -11.55 5.11 13.55
N ASP A 337 -12.49 6.03 13.34
CA ASP A 337 -12.54 6.90 12.15
C ASP A 337 -11.53 8.05 12.17
N ASP A 338 -11.52 8.88 11.12
CA ASP A 338 -10.66 10.08 10.97
C ASP A 338 -10.82 11.13 12.10
N LYS A 339 -11.88 11.02 12.92
CA LYS A 339 -12.15 11.87 14.10
C LYS A 339 -11.82 11.13 15.41
N GLY A 340 -11.15 9.99 15.32
CA GLY A 340 -10.83 9.09 16.43
C GLY A 340 -12.07 8.50 17.09
N GLN A 341 -13.20 8.38 16.39
CA GLN A 341 -14.45 7.88 16.96
C GLN A 341 -14.73 6.45 16.52
N LEU A 342 -15.29 5.67 17.43
CA LEU A 342 -15.93 4.39 17.17
C LEU A 342 -17.29 4.40 17.89
N GLN A 343 -18.37 4.01 17.22
CA GLN A 343 -19.69 3.89 17.84
C GLN A 343 -20.26 2.49 17.65
N VAL A 344 -20.82 1.93 18.73
CA VAL A 344 -21.54 0.66 18.72
C VAL A 344 -22.94 0.88 19.27
N ASN A 345 -23.93 0.63 18.43
CA ASN A 345 -25.35 0.64 18.81
C ASN A 345 -25.83 -0.78 19.13
N ASP A 346 -27.06 -0.85 19.63
CA ASP A 346 -27.85 -2.06 19.83
C ASP A 346 -27.29 -3.06 20.87
N LEU A 347 -26.63 -2.50 21.90
CA LEU A 347 -26.13 -3.27 23.04
C LEU A 347 -27.24 -3.48 24.08
N ALA A 348 -27.39 -4.71 24.58
CA ALA A 348 -28.32 -4.98 25.68
C ALA A 348 -27.91 -4.25 26.97
N ALA A 349 -28.83 -4.11 27.92
CA ALA A 349 -28.43 -3.64 29.25
C ALA A 349 -27.43 -4.61 29.89
N GLY A 350 -26.33 -4.10 30.43
CA GLY A 350 -25.26 -4.92 31.01
C GLY A 350 -23.87 -4.29 30.96
N GLU A 351 -22.91 -5.04 31.50
CA GLU A 351 -21.50 -4.68 31.59
C GLU A 351 -20.73 -5.16 30.34
N TYR A 352 -19.96 -4.25 29.74
CA TYR A 352 -19.15 -4.48 28.55
C TYR A 352 -17.73 -3.93 28.72
N ARG A 353 -16.82 -4.35 27.85
CA ARG A 353 -15.51 -3.72 27.71
C ARG A 353 -15.03 -3.62 26.27
N PHE A 354 -14.41 -2.50 25.93
CA PHE A 354 -13.54 -2.44 24.76
C PHE A 354 -12.13 -2.93 25.12
N VAL A 355 -11.55 -3.73 24.23
CA VAL A 355 -10.16 -4.19 24.29
C VAL A 355 -9.50 -3.81 22.98
N GLU A 356 -8.47 -2.96 23.04
CA GLU A 356 -7.68 -2.63 21.85
C GLU A 356 -6.91 -3.88 21.39
N THR A 357 -7.00 -4.19 20.10
CA THR A 357 -6.32 -5.33 19.47
C THR A 357 -5.15 -4.88 18.58
N GLN A 358 -5.20 -3.65 18.07
CA GLN A 358 -4.11 -3.04 17.30
C GLN A 358 -4.10 -1.53 17.54
N ALA A 359 -2.93 -0.98 17.90
CA ALA A 359 -2.73 0.45 18.02
C ALA A 359 -2.76 1.14 16.64
N PRO A 360 -3.10 2.44 16.57
CA PRO A 360 -2.81 3.27 15.40
C PRO A 360 -1.33 3.21 15.01
N ALA A 361 -1.04 3.42 13.72
CA ALA A 361 0.33 3.42 13.22
C ALA A 361 1.20 4.46 13.95
N GLY A 362 2.27 3.99 14.60
CA GLY A 362 3.18 4.83 15.39
C GLY A 362 2.79 5.03 16.86
N TYR A 363 1.89 4.21 17.41
CA TYR A 363 1.46 4.24 18.81
C TYR A 363 1.67 2.90 19.52
N GLU A 364 1.81 2.95 20.84
CA GLU A 364 1.92 1.76 21.68
C GLU A 364 0.53 1.16 21.94
N LEU A 365 0.38 -0.15 21.75
CA LEU A 365 -0.87 -0.87 22.03
C LEU A 365 -1.28 -0.73 23.50
N ASN A 366 -2.39 -0.04 23.74
CA ASN A 366 -2.88 0.22 25.09
C ASN A 366 -3.67 -0.98 25.60
N LYS A 367 -2.97 -1.83 26.36
CA LYS A 367 -3.52 -3.05 26.97
C LYS A 367 -4.55 -2.80 28.09
N THR A 368 -4.81 -1.54 28.44
CA THR A 368 -5.86 -1.19 29.41
C THR A 368 -7.24 -1.42 28.79
N VAL A 369 -8.07 -2.22 29.45
CA VAL A 369 -9.46 -2.44 29.01
C VAL A 369 -10.36 -1.30 29.46
N ILE A 370 -11.29 -0.87 28.60
CA ILE A 370 -12.26 0.19 28.90
C ILE A 370 -13.59 -0.46 29.26
N ASN A 371 -13.89 -0.56 30.56
CA ASN A 371 -15.17 -1.11 31.02
C ASN A 371 -16.27 -0.02 30.98
N PHE A 372 -17.49 -0.41 30.63
CA PHE A 372 -18.66 0.47 30.67
C PHE A 372 -19.97 -0.31 30.83
N THR A 373 -20.97 0.36 31.44
CA THR A 373 -22.32 -0.17 31.64
C THR A 373 -23.29 0.43 30.64
N ILE A 374 -24.09 -0.41 29.99
CA ILE A 374 -25.32 0.02 29.32
C ILE A 374 -26.45 -0.08 30.35
N ASP A 375 -26.86 1.06 30.90
CA ASP A 375 -27.87 1.14 31.97
C ASP A 375 -29.28 0.96 31.42
N ALA A 376 -30.00 -0.06 31.91
CA ALA A 376 -31.38 -0.37 31.57
C ALA A 376 -32.36 0.80 31.78
N ALA A 377 -32.06 1.74 32.68
CA ALA A 377 -32.88 2.92 32.93
C ALA A 377 -32.62 4.08 31.95
N ASN A 378 -31.47 4.11 31.27
CA ASN A 378 -30.98 5.28 30.52
C ASN A 378 -30.51 4.96 29.08
N LEU A 379 -31.12 3.94 28.46
CA LEU A 379 -30.72 3.37 27.16
C LEU A 379 -30.78 4.35 25.97
N THR A 380 -31.46 5.48 26.11
CA THR A 380 -31.50 6.56 25.10
C THR A 380 -30.25 7.44 25.10
N GLN A 381 -29.42 7.38 26.14
CA GLN A 381 -28.16 8.11 26.22
C GLN A 381 -27.02 7.23 25.69
N THR A 382 -26.31 7.70 24.65
CA THR A 382 -25.06 7.07 24.22
C THR A 382 -24.02 7.24 25.32
N VAL A 383 -23.54 6.11 25.85
CA VAL A 383 -22.44 6.08 26.82
C VAL A 383 -21.18 6.56 26.13
N ALA A 384 -20.51 7.58 26.69
CA ALA A 384 -19.27 8.10 26.15
C ALA A 384 -18.08 7.54 26.94
N VAL A 385 -17.12 6.94 26.25
CA VAL A 385 -15.86 6.46 26.82
C VAL A 385 -14.68 6.99 26.00
N SER A 386 -13.49 6.99 26.58
CA SER A 386 -12.27 7.40 25.89
C SER A 386 -11.06 6.58 26.30
N GLN A 387 -10.09 6.50 25.38
CA GLN A 387 -8.76 5.96 25.64
C GLN A 387 -7.75 6.80 24.86
N ALA A 388 -6.55 6.92 25.40
CA ALA A 388 -5.44 7.57 24.74
C ALA A 388 -4.22 6.67 24.69
N ASP A 389 -3.40 6.81 23.65
CA ASP A 389 -2.16 6.04 23.51
C ASP A 389 -0.94 6.93 23.66
N THR A 390 0.08 6.35 24.30
CA THR A 390 1.44 6.82 24.18
C THR A 390 1.89 6.62 22.73
N LYS A 391 2.28 7.71 22.07
CA LYS A 391 2.97 7.64 20.79
C LYS A 391 4.27 6.88 20.96
N LEU A 392 4.56 5.90 20.10
CA LEU A 392 5.79 5.14 20.17
C LEU A 392 6.98 6.12 20.16
N PRO A 393 7.95 5.99 21.09
CA PRO A 393 9.18 6.74 20.97
C PRO A 393 9.84 6.32 19.64
N VAL A 394 10.19 7.31 18.82
CA VAL A 394 11.02 7.03 17.65
C VAL A 394 12.36 6.54 18.19
N VAL A 395 12.65 5.24 18.04
CA VAL A 395 13.95 4.70 18.42
C VAL A 395 14.96 5.28 17.45
N LEU A 396 15.72 6.25 17.95
CA LEU A 396 16.82 6.87 17.24
C LEU A 396 18.14 6.26 17.73
N GLY A 397 18.94 5.75 16.80
CA GLY A 397 20.30 5.28 17.06
C GLY A 397 21.36 6.28 16.61
N SER A 398 22.62 5.90 16.79
CA SER A 398 23.78 6.66 16.31
C SER A 398 24.79 5.73 15.66
N VAL A 399 25.61 6.24 14.75
CA VAL A 399 26.74 5.54 14.14
C VAL A 399 28.01 6.37 14.34
N GLU A 400 29.12 5.71 14.68
CA GLU A 400 30.45 6.30 14.65
C GLU A 400 31.33 5.55 13.64
N LEU A 401 31.85 6.28 12.66
CA LEU A 401 32.86 5.81 11.73
C LEU A 401 34.25 6.15 12.27
N THR A 402 35.17 5.18 12.31
CA THR A 402 36.62 5.42 12.43
C THR A 402 37.29 5.28 11.06
N LYS A 403 38.04 6.31 10.65
CA LYS A 403 38.78 6.38 9.40
C LYS A 403 40.28 6.29 9.64
N THR A 404 40.97 5.36 8.98
CA THR A 404 42.42 5.14 9.17
C THR A 404 43.19 5.00 7.85
N ALA A 405 44.50 5.17 7.89
CA ALA A 405 45.40 4.77 6.81
C ALA A 405 45.47 3.23 6.73
N ALA A 406 45.50 2.68 5.52
CA ALA A 406 45.52 1.23 5.29
C ALA A 406 46.92 0.61 5.52
N ASP A 407 47.98 1.41 5.48
CA ASP A 407 49.38 0.97 5.61
C ASP A 407 49.87 0.90 7.07
N ASN A 408 49.49 1.86 7.91
CA ASN A 408 49.97 1.99 9.29
C ASN A 408 48.87 2.14 10.36
N GLY A 409 47.60 2.22 9.96
CA GLY A 409 46.46 2.35 10.89
C GLY A 409 46.27 3.74 11.53
N GLN A 410 47.05 4.75 11.13
CA GLN A 410 46.95 6.13 11.63
C GLN A 410 45.55 6.70 11.36
N ALA A 411 44.96 7.38 12.34
CA ALA A 411 43.66 8.05 12.17
C ALA A 411 43.71 9.19 11.13
N LEU A 412 42.69 9.32 10.29
CA LEU A 412 42.66 10.28 9.19
C LEU A 412 41.54 11.31 9.31
N ALA A 413 41.94 12.56 9.52
CA ALA A 413 41.08 13.73 9.53
C ALA A 413 40.75 14.24 8.12
N GLY A 414 39.58 14.87 7.96
CA GLY A 414 39.21 15.58 6.73
C GLY A 414 38.67 14.73 5.59
N ALA A 415 38.40 13.43 5.81
CA ALA A 415 37.59 12.61 4.90
C ALA A 415 36.14 13.12 4.91
N VAL A 416 35.50 13.27 3.74
CA VAL A 416 34.14 13.81 3.62
C VAL A 416 33.18 12.75 3.08
N TYR A 417 32.01 12.65 3.70
CA TYR A 417 31.00 11.62 3.50
C TYR A 417 29.62 12.18 3.15
N GLU A 418 28.87 11.35 2.40
CA GLU A 418 27.42 11.42 2.31
C GLU A 418 26.80 10.20 3.01
N LEU A 419 25.67 10.41 3.68
CA LEU A 419 24.87 9.35 4.31
C LEU A 419 23.67 9.05 3.40
N CYS A 420 23.55 7.81 2.96
CA CYS A 420 22.45 7.32 2.14
C CYS A 420 21.60 6.28 2.89
N ASN A 421 20.32 6.19 2.55
CA ASN A 421 19.47 5.07 2.99
C ASN A 421 19.60 3.85 2.07
N ALA A 422 18.98 2.73 2.42
CA ALA A 422 19.00 1.49 1.65
C ALA A 422 18.60 1.62 0.16
N ALA A 423 17.79 2.63 -0.20
CA ALA A 423 17.38 2.90 -1.57
C ALA A 423 18.36 3.81 -2.35
N GLY A 424 19.50 4.17 -1.75
CA GLY A 424 20.50 5.08 -2.33
C GLY A 424 20.14 6.57 -2.22
N ASN A 425 19.05 6.93 -1.53
CA ASN A 425 18.65 8.32 -1.36
C ASN A 425 19.50 9.00 -0.26
N ILE A 426 20.07 10.15 -0.59
CA ILE A 426 20.98 10.89 0.30
C ILE A 426 20.17 11.60 1.39
N SER A 427 20.49 11.29 2.64
CA SER A 427 19.87 11.84 3.85
C SER A 427 20.70 12.98 4.47
N GLN A 428 22.03 12.91 4.40
CA GLN A 428 22.94 13.97 4.88
C GLN A 428 24.19 14.07 3.99
N LYS A 429 24.83 15.25 3.95
CA LYS A 429 26.00 15.57 3.11
C LYS A 429 27.08 16.31 3.89
N ASN A 430 28.30 16.37 3.35
CA ASN A 430 29.45 17.11 3.88
C ASN A 430 29.90 16.67 5.29
N LEU A 431 29.65 15.42 5.65
CA LEU A 431 29.97 14.86 6.96
C LEU A 431 31.47 14.56 7.01
N THR A 432 32.22 15.22 7.90
CA THR A 432 33.69 15.23 7.85
C THR A 432 34.32 14.54 9.07
N THR A 433 35.37 13.74 8.89
CA THR A 433 36.11 13.12 10.01
C THR A 433 36.95 14.15 10.77
N ASN A 434 36.93 14.06 12.10
CA ASN A 434 37.68 14.94 13.01
C ASN A 434 39.18 14.60 13.09
N GLU A 435 39.94 15.32 13.92
CA GLU A 435 41.38 15.11 14.13
C GLU A 435 41.76 13.70 14.64
N HIS A 436 40.82 12.97 15.24
CA HIS A 436 40.96 11.57 15.67
C HIS A 436 40.43 10.56 14.64
N GLY A 437 40.13 11.01 13.41
CA GLY A 437 39.59 10.19 12.34
C GLY A 437 38.15 9.71 12.59
N GLN A 438 37.42 10.31 13.53
CA GLN A 438 36.06 9.90 13.88
C GLN A 438 35.01 10.78 13.20
N LEU A 439 33.89 10.16 12.80
CA LEU A 439 32.66 10.83 12.37
C LEU A 439 31.47 10.20 13.11
N LEU A 440 30.85 10.95 14.03
CA LEU A 440 29.67 10.55 14.79
C LEU A 440 28.41 11.19 14.20
N ILE A 441 27.43 10.36 13.83
CA ILE A 441 26.12 10.78 13.33
C ILE A 441 25.07 10.28 14.32
N LYS A 442 24.23 11.19 14.80
CA LYS A 442 23.18 10.92 15.79
C LYS A 442 21.79 10.94 15.16
N ASP A 443 20.81 10.58 15.97
CA ASP A 443 19.39 10.79 15.70
C ASP A 443 18.88 10.10 14.41
N LEU A 444 19.44 8.92 14.10
CA LEU A 444 19.07 8.11 12.94
C LEU A 444 17.93 7.15 13.29
N ALA A 445 16.84 7.18 12.53
CA ALA A 445 15.74 6.23 12.70
C ALA A 445 16.17 4.78 12.41
N VAL A 446 15.40 3.80 12.89
CA VAL A 446 15.58 2.38 12.57
C VAL A 446 15.56 2.16 11.04
N GLY A 447 16.57 1.45 10.52
CA GLY A 447 16.72 1.16 9.10
C GLY A 447 18.17 0.91 8.69
N SER A 448 18.36 0.49 7.43
CA SER A 448 19.68 0.27 6.84
C SER A 448 20.19 1.51 6.09
N TYR A 449 21.46 1.81 6.29
CA TYR A 449 22.14 3.01 5.80
C TYR A 449 23.51 2.66 5.21
N GLN A 450 24.07 3.61 4.45
CA GLN A 450 25.42 3.51 3.90
C GLN A 450 26.13 4.86 4.00
N LEU A 451 27.39 4.86 4.43
CA LEU A 451 28.28 6.01 4.31
C LEU A 451 29.11 5.86 3.04
N ILE A 452 29.13 6.89 2.20
CA ILE A 452 29.89 6.92 0.95
C ILE A 452 30.89 8.07 1.05
N GLU A 453 32.19 7.76 0.97
CA GLU A 453 33.21 8.80 0.91
C GLU A 453 33.13 9.53 -0.44
N THR A 454 33.10 10.86 -0.39
CA THR A 454 33.04 11.75 -1.56
C THR A 454 34.31 12.59 -1.73
N LYS A 455 35.15 12.67 -0.70
CA LYS A 455 36.47 13.30 -0.77
C LYS A 455 37.43 12.66 0.25
N ALA A 456 38.57 12.16 -0.24
CA ALA A 456 39.63 11.60 0.59
C ALA A 456 40.35 12.69 1.41
N PRO A 457 41.00 12.32 2.53
CA PRO A 457 42.03 13.12 3.18
C PRO A 457 43.18 13.51 2.25
N THR A 458 43.90 14.59 2.58
CA THR A 458 45.08 15.02 1.80
C THR A 458 46.17 13.95 1.84
N GLY A 459 46.63 13.51 0.66
CA GLY A 459 47.66 12.47 0.53
C GLY A 459 47.13 11.03 0.50
N TYR A 460 45.81 10.84 0.37
CA TYR A 460 45.15 9.53 0.33
C TYR A 460 44.26 9.38 -0.92
N GLU A 461 44.09 8.14 -1.37
CA GLU A 461 43.22 7.80 -2.50
C GLU A 461 41.76 7.65 -2.04
N LEU A 462 40.82 8.23 -2.81
CA LEU A 462 39.38 8.19 -2.49
C LEU A 462 38.83 6.77 -2.49
N ASN A 463 38.34 6.32 -1.34
CA ASN A 463 37.70 5.01 -1.21
C ASN A 463 36.17 5.15 -1.31
N SER A 464 35.64 5.18 -2.53
CA SER A 464 34.19 5.28 -2.78
C SER A 464 33.40 4.01 -2.46
N THR A 465 33.96 3.04 -1.73
CA THR A 465 33.27 1.81 -1.32
C THR A 465 32.25 2.13 -0.22
N PRO A 466 30.95 1.85 -0.38
CA PRO A 466 29.96 2.17 0.64
C PRO A 466 30.14 1.36 1.93
N VAL A 467 30.19 2.04 3.06
CA VAL A 467 30.23 1.43 4.40
C VAL A 467 28.79 1.26 4.89
N ALA A 468 28.24 0.06 4.72
CA ALA A 468 26.88 -0.27 5.13
C ALA A 468 26.78 -0.49 6.64
N PHE A 469 25.67 -0.04 7.23
CA PHE A 469 25.32 -0.29 8.63
C PHE A 469 23.80 -0.30 8.83
N GLU A 470 23.34 -0.77 9.98
CA GLU A 470 21.92 -0.84 10.33
C GLU A 470 21.68 -0.27 11.72
N ILE A 471 20.67 0.60 11.85
CA ILE A 471 20.11 1.02 13.12
C ILE A 471 18.93 0.10 13.42
N THR A 472 19.00 -0.63 14.53
CA THR A 472 17.93 -1.56 14.96
C THR A 472 17.15 -1.00 16.15
N ALA A 473 15.96 -1.57 16.43
CA ALA A 473 15.06 -1.08 17.48
C ALA A 473 15.65 -1.10 18.91
N ASN A 474 16.80 -1.75 19.13
CA ASN A 474 17.49 -1.80 20.42
C ASN A 474 18.66 -0.79 20.52
N ALA A 475 18.95 -0.02 19.46
CA ALA A 475 20.14 0.82 19.35
C ALA A 475 20.05 2.20 20.06
N ALA A 476 18.94 2.53 20.73
CA ALA A 476 18.75 3.84 21.39
C ALA A 476 19.80 4.18 22.48
N THR A 477 20.55 3.19 22.95
CA THR A 477 21.66 3.36 23.91
C THR A 477 23.01 2.85 23.39
N GLN A 478 23.11 2.41 22.12
CA GLN A 478 24.30 1.78 21.57
C GLN A 478 24.71 2.42 20.23
N VAL A 479 25.89 3.02 20.21
CA VAL A 479 26.49 3.58 18.99
C VAL A 479 27.00 2.43 18.11
N VAL A 480 26.56 2.39 16.86
CA VAL A 480 27.03 1.42 15.86
C VAL A 480 28.43 1.84 15.41
N MET A 481 29.44 1.01 15.65
CA MET A 481 30.82 1.32 15.29
C MET A 481 31.16 0.73 13.91
N VAL A 482 31.53 1.58 12.95
CA VAL A 482 31.99 1.16 11.62
C VAL A 482 33.40 1.69 11.33
N LYS A 483 34.08 1.08 10.37
CA LYS A 483 35.47 1.45 10.01
C LYS A 483 35.66 1.48 8.50
N GLN A 484 36.54 2.36 8.05
CA GLN A 484 37.02 2.42 6.67
C GLN A 484 38.48 2.86 6.66
N SER A 485 39.23 2.45 5.64
CA SER A 485 40.61 2.88 5.43
C SER A 485 40.91 3.28 4.00
N ASP A 486 41.88 4.16 3.82
CA ASP A 486 42.41 4.57 2.51
C ASP A 486 43.86 4.14 2.35
N SER A 487 44.23 3.85 1.11
CA SER A 487 45.62 3.76 0.69
C SER A 487 46.22 5.16 0.57
N SER A 488 47.41 5.34 1.15
CA SER A 488 48.26 6.52 0.94
C SER A 488 48.59 6.68 -0.55
N THR A 489 48.45 7.88 -1.12
CA THR A 489 48.85 8.11 -2.51
C THR A 489 50.36 7.88 -2.65
N PRO A 490 50.83 7.06 -3.61
CA PRO A 490 52.25 6.80 -3.77
C PRO A 490 53.00 8.06 -4.22
N VAL A 491 53.67 8.72 -3.27
CA VAL A 491 54.59 9.83 -3.56
C VAL A 491 55.86 9.26 -4.18
N ALA A 492 56.09 9.53 -5.46
CA ALA A 492 57.33 9.12 -6.13
C ALA A 492 58.54 9.78 -5.43
N PRO A 493 59.59 9.02 -5.08
CA PRO A 493 60.74 9.57 -4.38
C PRO A 493 61.46 10.60 -5.25
N VAL A 494 61.60 11.83 -4.73
CA VAL A 494 62.39 12.87 -5.38
C VAL A 494 63.86 12.53 -5.22
N VAL A 495 64.45 11.92 -6.25
CA VAL A 495 65.89 11.68 -6.33
C VAL A 495 66.60 13.00 -6.59
N LEU A 496 67.33 13.49 -5.58
CA LEU A 496 68.17 14.68 -5.66
C LEU A 496 69.58 14.30 -6.13
N GLY A 497 70.17 15.14 -6.98
CA GLY A 497 71.52 14.95 -7.50
C GLY A 497 72.61 15.62 -6.67
N ALA A 498 73.85 15.49 -7.14
CA ALA A 498 75.04 16.10 -6.56
C ALA A 498 76.00 16.57 -7.66
N VAL A 499 76.89 17.51 -7.31
CA VAL A 499 77.98 17.99 -8.15
C VAL A 499 79.28 18.07 -7.36
N THR A 500 80.41 17.79 -8.00
CA THR A 500 81.76 18.07 -7.50
C THR A 500 82.48 18.95 -8.50
N LEU A 501 83.02 20.09 -8.03
CA LEU A 501 83.91 20.96 -8.78
C LEU A 501 85.35 20.64 -8.40
N THR A 502 86.24 20.47 -9.37
CA THR A 502 87.70 20.35 -9.17
C THR A 502 88.41 21.60 -9.71
N LYS A 503 89.24 22.22 -8.87
CA LYS A 503 89.97 23.46 -9.14
C LYS A 503 91.46 23.19 -9.26
N VAL A 504 92.07 23.62 -10.37
CA VAL A 504 93.49 23.40 -10.66
C VAL A 504 94.20 24.66 -11.14
N ALA A 505 95.52 24.71 -11.00
CA ALA A 505 96.38 25.73 -11.58
C ALA A 505 96.45 25.56 -13.11
N ALA A 506 96.25 26.63 -13.87
CA ALA A 506 96.18 26.54 -15.33
C ALA A 506 97.54 26.26 -16.01
N ASN A 507 98.65 26.48 -15.29
CA ASN A 507 100.02 26.30 -15.78
C ASN A 507 100.55 24.86 -15.67
N ASP A 508 100.20 24.13 -14.60
CA ASP A 508 100.75 22.80 -14.30
C ASP A 508 99.71 21.76 -13.85
N GLY A 509 98.45 22.16 -13.65
CA GLY A 509 97.38 21.28 -13.19
C GLY A 509 97.39 20.95 -11.70
N ALA A 510 98.23 21.60 -10.89
CA ALA A 510 98.24 21.40 -9.44
C ALA A 510 96.88 21.75 -8.80
N ALA A 511 96.42 20.94 -7.85
CA ALA A 511 95.16 21.18 -7.14
C ALA A 511 95.20 22.47 -6.31
N LEU A 512 94.12 23.27 -6.36
CA LEU A 512 94.06 24.56 -5.68
C LEU A 512 93.03 24.60 -4.55
N ALA A 513 93.54 24.58 -3.32
CA ALA A 513 92.77 24.79 -2.11
C ALA A 513 92.44 26.27 -1.88
N GLY A 514 91.30 26.54 -1.23
CA GLY A 514 90.92 27.89 -0.77
C GLY A 514 90.27 28.80 -1.81
N ALA A 515 89.92 28.29 -3.00
CA ALA A 515 89.03 29.00 -3.93
C ALA A 515 87.61 29.00 -3.35
N VAL A 516 86.92 30.14 -3.37
CA VAL A 516 85.56 30.29 -2.82
C VAL A 516 84.56 30.55 -3.93
N TYR A 517 83.42 29.86 -3.87
CA TYR A 517 82.38 29.85 -4.89
C TYR A 517 80.97 30.14 -4.33
N ASP A 518 80.17 30.82 -5.15
CA ASP A 518 78.71 30.74 -5.11
C ASP A 518 78.23 29.63 -6.04
N LEU A 519 77.22 28.87 -5.59
CA LEU A 519 76.36 28.06 -6.46
C LEU A 519 75.08 28.83 -6.75
N ARG A 520 74.71 28.96 -8.02
CA ARG A 520 73.51 29.67 -8.50
C ARG A 520 72.65 28.79 -9.41
N ASN A 521 71.36 29.10 -9.52
CA ASN A 521 70.46 28.47 -10.50
C ASN A 521 70.54 29.16 -11.87
N ALA A 522 69.64 28.80 -12.80
CA ALA A 522 69.55 29.40 -14.13
C ALA A 522 69.12 30.88 -14.10
N GLU A 523 68.42 31.30 -13.05
CA GLU A 523 67.92 32.66 -12.81
C GLU A 523 68.90 33.54 -12.00
N ASP A 524 70.18 33.14 -11.93
CA ASP A 524 71.27 33.82 -11.18
C ASP A 524 71.04 33.94 -9.65
N GLN A 525 70.04 33.24 -9.09
CA GLN A 525 69.77 33.24 -7.66
C GLN A 525 70.78 32.36 -6.92
N VAL A 526 71.37 32.89 -5.84
CA VAL A 526 72.34 32.18 -5.00
C VAL A 526 71.64 31.08 -4.19
N ILE A 527 72.02 29.83 -4.45
CA ILE A 527 71.50 28.63 -3.79
C ILE A 527 72.35 28.28 -2.56
N LYS A 528 73.69 28.36 -2.69
CA LYS A 528 74.67 28.23 -1.60
C LYS A 528 75.83 29.18 -1.88
N SER A 529 76.42 29.78 -0.85
CA SER A 529 77.57 30.71 -0.94
C SER A 529 78.69 30.28 0.00
N GLY A 530 79.90 30.78 -0.21
CA GLY A 530 81.07 30.47 0.64
C GLY A 530 81.64 29.06 0.45
N LEU A 531 81.27 28.36 -0.63
CA LEU A 531 81.72 26.99 -0.91
C LEU A 531 83.22 27.02 -1.23
N THR A 532 84.05 26.45 -0.36
CA THR A 532 85.51 26.57 -0.46
C THR A 532 86.14 25.25 -0.91
N THR A 533 87.13 25.30 -1.82
CA THR A 533 87.86 24.11 -2.25
C THR A 533 88.81 23.57 -1.17
N ASP A 534 88.84 22.25 -1.01
CA ASP A 534 89.67 21.52 -0.06
C ASP A 534 91.14 21.38 -0.51
N ALA A 535 91.94 20.64 0.26
CA ALA A 535 93.36 20.38 -0.03
C ALA A 535 93.61 19.61 -1.35
N GLN A 536 92.58 18.97 -1.90
CA GLN A 536 92.57 18.25 -3.18
C GLN A 536 91.99 19.13 -4.31
N GLY A 537 91.70 20.41 -4.03
CA GLY A 537 91.10 21.36 -4.95
C GLY A 537 89.62 21.11 -5.21
N GLN A 538 88.95 20.28 -4.40
CA GLN A 538 87.57 19.89 -4.64
C GLN A 538 86.57 20.62 -3.73
N LEU A 539 85.37 20.85 -4.25
CA LEU A 539 84.18 21.13 -3.43
C LEU A 539 83.02 20.30 -3.96
N THR A 540 82.15 19.82 -3.07
CA THR A 540 80.98 18.99 -3.43
C THR A 540 79.71 19.58 -2.87
N VAL A 541 78.65 19.62 -3.68
CA VAL A 541 77.30 20.01 -3.27
C VAL A 541 76.33 18.88 -3.56
N THR A 542 75.70 18.38 -2.50
CA THR A 542 74.62 17.38 -2.56
C THR A 542 73.24 18.03 -2.46
N GLU A 543 72.20 17.20 -2.65
CA GLU A 543 70.78 17.53 -2.45
C GLU A 543 70.25 18.58 -3.43
N LEU A 544 70.71 18.55 -4.67
CA LEU A 544 70.24 19.45 -5.72
C LEU A 544 69.03 18.86 -6.46
N PRO A 545 67.88 19.56 -6.53
CA PRO A 545 66.80 19.22 -7.43
C PRO A 545 67.24 19.16 -8.90
N ALA A 546 66.45 18.52 -9.75
CA ALA A 546 66.68 18.57 -11.19
C ALA A 546 66.54 20.01 -11.72
N GLY A 547 67.55 20.49 -12.45
CA GLY A 547 67.66 21.88 -12.85
C GLY A 547 69.02 22.24 -13.42
N ALA A 548 69.12 23.42 -14.03
CA ALA A 548 70.38 23.99 -14.49
C ALA A 548 70.96 24.92 -13.42
N TYR A 549 72.27 24.82 -13.23
CA TYR A 549 73.02 25.50 -12.18
C TYR A 549 74.37 26.00 -12.72
N HIS A 550 75.03 26.87 -11.96
CA HIS A 550 76.42 27.21 -12.24
C HIS A 550 77.18 27.64 -10.98
N PHE A 551 78.49 27.43 -11.00
CA PHE A 551 79.41 27.99 -10.01
C PHE A 551 79.98 29.33 -10.50
N VAL A 552 80.08 30.32 -9.61
CA VAL A 552 80.79 31.60 -9.82
C VAL A 552 81.86 31.73 -8.75
N GLU A 553 83.13 31.91 -9.14
CA GLU A 553 84.18 32.16 -8.17
C GLU A 553 84.02 33.56 -7.57
N THR A 554 84.03 33.65 -6.24
CA THR A 554 83.92 34.91 -5.48
C THR A 554 85.22 35.31 -4.81
N LYS A 555 86.17 34.37 -4.66
CA LYS A 555 87.54 34.62 -4.18
C LYS A 555 88.50 33.55 -4.70
N ALA A 556 89.53 33.97 -5.42
CA ALA A 556 90.61 33.07 -5.85
C ALA A 556 91.49 32.61 -4.66
N PRO A 557 92.20 31.47 -4.81
CA PRO A 557 93.29 31.07 -3.94
C PRO A 557 94.38 32.14 -3.84
N THR A 558 95.12 32.16 -2.73
CA THR A 558 96.24 33.08 -2.53
C THR A 558 97.28 32.92 -3.66
N GLY A 559 97.57 34.00 -4.38
CA GLY A 559 98.53 34.02 -5.49
C GLY A 559 97.93 33.75 -6.87
N TYR A 560 96.61 33.61 -7.00
CA TYR A 560 95.90 33.35 -8.26
C TYR A 560 94.91 34.47 -8.63
N GLU A 561 94.67 34.65 -9.92
CA GLU A 561 93.72 35.64 -10.45
C GLU A 561 92.27 35.13 -10.36
N LEU A 562 91.35 35.98 -9.87
CA LEU A 562 89.93 35.66 -9.71
C LEU A 562 89.23 35.41 -11.06
N ASN A 563 88.71 34.21 -11.25
CA ASN A 563 88.02 33.79 -12.47
C ASN A 563 86.49 33.79 -12.28
N THR A 564 85.86 34.95 -12.45
CA THR A 564 84.40 35.13 -12.29
C THR A 564 83.55 34.50 -13.40
N LYS A 565 84.14 33.73 -14.33
CA LYS A 565 83.41 33.10 -15.44
C LYS A 565 82.53 31.95 -14.92
N PRO A 566 81.20 31.96 -15.16
CA PRO A 566 80.31 30.88 -14.74
C PRO A 566 80.69 29.50 -15.28
N ILE A 567 80.67 28.49 -14.40
CA ILE A 567 80.89 27.08 -14.71
C ILE A 567 79.53 26.37 -14.64
N GLN A 568 78.89 26.19 -15.79
CA GLN A 568 77.52 25.67 -15.90
C GLN A 568 77.46 24.14 -15.84
N PHE A 569 76.39 23.62 -15.23
CA PHE A 569 76.04 22.20 -15.23
C PHE A 569 74.53 21.98 -15.03
N THR A 570 74.07 20.75 -15.26
CA THR A 570 72.66 20.37 -15.12
C THR A 570 72.55 19.10 -14.28
N ILE A 571 71.64 19.09 -13.31
CA ILE A 571 71.16 17.88 -12.65
C ILE A 571 69.92 17.40 -13.40
N VAL A 572 69.94 16.16 -13.89
CA VAL A 572 68.75 15.57 -14.55
C VAL A 572 67.86 14.81 -13.55
N ALA A 573 66.58 14.70 -13.85
CA ALA A 573 65.64 13.97 -12.99
C ALA A 573 66.07 12.49 -12.86
N GLN A 574 66.02 11.96 -11.63
CA GLN A 574 66.45 10.60 -11.30
C GLN A 574 67.95 10.29 -11.51
N GLN A 575 68.80 11.33 -11.57
CA GLN A 575 70.25 11.17 -11.62
C GLN A 575 70.81 10.70 -10.27
N THR A 576 71.48 9.53 -10.28
CA THR A 576 72.17 8.97 -9.10
C THR A 576 73.69 9.16 -9.12
N THR A 577 74.24 9.67 -10.21
CA THR A 577 75.69 9.93 -10.39
C THR A 577 76.02 11.40 -10.14
N THR A 578 77.06 11.67 -9.35
CA THR A 578 77.59 13.02 -9.12
C THR A 578 78.09 13.63 -10.43
N VAL A 579 77.63 14.83 -10.77
CA VAL A 579 78.17 15.61 -11.90
C VAL A 579 79.58 16.09 -11.56
N LEU A 580 80.52 15.97 -12.48
CA LEU A 580 81.88 16.48 -12.32
C LEU A 580 82.10 17.71 -13.22
N VAL A 581 82.57 18.81 -12.63
CA VAL A 581 82.97 20.03 -13.36
C VAL A 581 84.38 20.45 -12.97
N ASN A 582 85.08 21.13 -13.88
CA ASN A 582 86.47 21.56 -13.68
C ASN A 582 86.60 23.06 -13.85
N ALA A 583 87.57 23.64 -13.13
CA ALA A 583 87.85 25.06 -13.08
C ALA A 583 89.37 25.29 -12.97
N SER A 584 89.86 26.43 -13.47
CA SER A 584 91.26 26.80 -13.31
C SER A 584 91.52 28.31 -13.29
N ASP A 585 92.59 28.70 -12.60
CA ASP A 585 93.09 30.08 -12.53
C ASP A 585 94.51 30.18 -13.06
N GLN A 586 94.87 31.39 -13.48
CA GLN A 586 96.25 31.79 -13.73
C GLN A 586 96.91 32.24 -12.42
N LEU A 587 98.21 31.97 -12.27
CA LEU A 587 99.03 32.60 -11.23
C LEU A 587 99.11 34.12 -11.49
N ILE A 588 99.03 34.92 -10.42
CA ILE A 588 99.30 36.36 -10.49
C ILE A 588 100.78 36.55 -10.89
N PRO A 589 101.08 37.25 -12.01
CA PRO A 589 102.47 37.52 -12.39
C PRO A 589 103.18 38.39 -11.34
N GLY A 590 104.28 37.90 -10.78
CA GLY A 590 105.01 38.60 -9.71
C GLY A 590 105.75 39.85 -10.20
N GLU A 591 105.58 40.97 -9.48
CA GLU A 591 106.44 42.15 -9.57
C GLU A 591 107.60 42.02 -8.55
N PRO A 592 108.83 42.52 -8.83
CA PRO A 592 110.00 42.24 -7.98
C PRO A 592 109.90 42.81 -6.56
N GLU A 593 110.28 42.00 -5.57
CA GLU A 593 110.24 42.37 -4.14
C GLU A 593 111.12 43.59 -3.81
N LYS A 594 110.58 44.49 -2.97
CA LYS A 594 111.35 45.53 -2.27
C LYS A 594 111.78 45.01 -0.89
N PRO A 595 113.02 45.26 -0.43
CA PRO A 595 113.50 44.70 0.84
C PRO A 595 112.73 45.17 2.08
N VAL A 596 112.59 44.25 3.03
CA VAL A 596 111.89 44.41 4.32
C VAL A 596 112.75 45.18 5.33
N GLU A 597 112.13 46.03 6.16
CA GLU A 597 112.78 46.70 7.30
C GLU A 597 112.41 46.00 8.65
N PRO A 598 113.33 45.84 9.63
CA PRO A 598 113.16 44.86 10.71
C PRO A 598 112.39 45.33 11.97
N ASN A 599 111.88 44.35 12.73
CA ASN A 599 111.10 44.49 13.97
C ASN A 599 111.72 45.36 15.08
N VAL A 600 110.84 45.99 15.88
CA VAL A 600 111.13 46.44 17.26
C VAL A 600 110.55 45.43 18.26
N PRO A 601 111.33 44.88 19.22
CA PRO A 601 110.84 43.93 20.24
C PRO A 601 110.22 44.61 21.48
N GLY A 602 109.38 43.85 22.21
CA GLY A 602 108.82 44.25 23.51
C GLY A 602 108.24 43.07 24.32
N GLU A 603 109.09 42.41 25.11
CA GLU A 603 108.75 41.56 26.26
C GLU A 603 108.11 42.36 27.42
N PRO A 604 107.65 41.74 28.54
CA PRO A 604 107.10 40.39 28.75
C PRO A 604 105.69 40.48 29.43
N GLU A 605 105.02 39.41 29.87
CA GLU A 605 105.18 38.84 31.22
C GLU A 605 104.63 37.39 31.36
N LYS A 606 104.98 36.77 32.49
CA LYS A 606 104.95 35.32 32.77
C LYS A 606 103.97 35.03 33.97
N PRO A 607 103.94 33.85 34.60
CA PRO A 607 102.86 32.86 34.47
C PRO A 607 102.03 32.63 35.76
N THR A 608 100.93 31.87 35.63
CA THR A 608 100.44 30.87 36.61
C THR A 608 99.52 29.92 35.84
N GLU A 609 99.85 28.64 35.68
CA GLU A 609 99.70 27.51 36.62
C GLU A 609 98.25 26.98 36.77
N PRO A 610 98.07 25.65 36.97
CA PRO A 610 96.97 24.93 36.33
C PRO A 610 95.87 24.48 37.29
N SER A 611 94.67 24.25 36.73
CA SER A 611 93.56 23.61 37.43
C SER A 611 92.93 22.47 36.61
N VAL A 612 92.52 21.44 37.34
CA VAL A 612 92.18 20.07 36.89
C VAL A 612 90.70 19.97 36.47
N PRO A 613 90.28 18.97 35.64
CA PRO A 613 89.05 19.05 34.85
C PRO A 613 87.72 19.09 35.62
N GLY A 614 86.72 19.74 35.00
CA GLY A 614 85.30 19.63 35.36
C GLY A 614 84.60 18.46 34.65
N GLU A 615 83.57 17.92 35.30
CA GLU A 615 82.83 16.70 34.95
C GLU A 615 81.91 16.80 33.71
N PRO A 616 81.47 15.65 33.14
CA PRO A 616 80.75 15.60 31.88
C PRO A 616 79.25 15.92 31.98
N GLU A 617 78.67 16.32 30.85
CA GLU A 617 77.23 16.45 30.66
C GLU A 617 76.51 15.10 30.85
N ARG A 618 75.42 15.10 31.62
CA ARG A 618 74.58 13.92 31.91
C ARG A 618 73.23 13.97 31.17
N PRO A 619 72.55 12.83 30.94
CA PRO A 619 72.06 12.51 29.61
C PRO A 619 70.53 12.60 29.47
N VAL A 620 70.09 12.50 28.21
CA VAL A 620 68.69 12.33 27.78
C VAL A 620 68.24 10.88 27.99
N GLU A 621 67.01 10.64 28.49
CA GLU A 621 66.13 9.43 28.37
C GLU A 621 65.08 9.40 29.53
N PRO A 622 64.06 8.50 29.55
CA PRO A 622 63.13 8.06 28.49
C PRO A 622 61.65 8.14 28.97
N SER A 623 60.71 7.42 28.32
CA SER A 623 59.24 7.50 28.50
C SER A 623 58.59 6.35 29.33
N VAL A 624 57.24 6.27 29.31
CA VAL A 624 56.29 5.21 29.82
C VAL A 624 56.15 5.00 31.35
N PRO A 625 55.12 4.29 31.89
CA PRO A 625 53.70 4.05 31.47
C PRO A 625 52.66 4.46 32.57
N GLY A 626 51.35 4.19 32.37
CA GLY A 626 50.27 4.42 33.36
C GLY A 626 49.75 3.15 34.08
N GLU A 627 48.92 3.30 35.13
CA GLU A 627 48.32 2.19 35.93
C GLU A 627 47.02 2.63 36.72
N PRO A 628 46.26 1.79 37.48
CA PRO A 628 44.90 1.33 37.10
C PRO A 628 43.71 1.66 38.07
N GLU A 629 42.52 1.02 37.87
CA GLU A 629 41.18 1.36 38.43
C GLU A 629 40.76 0.87 39.86
N LYS A 630 39.61 1.43 40.33
CA LYS A 630 38.54 0.91 41.27
C LYS A 630 38.71 1.09 42.80
N PRO A 631 37.62 1.11 43.63
CA PRO A 631 36.20 0.74 43.39
C PRO A 631 35.13 1.86 43.68
N VAL A 632 33.87 1.50 44.04
CA VAL A 632 32.60 2.24 43.74
C VAL A 632 31.66 2.51 44.97
N GLU A 633 30.85 3.59 44.90
CA GLU A 633 29.56 3.91 45.63
C GLU A 633 29.53 4.26 47.15
N PRO A 634 28.42 4.82 47.73
CA PRO A 634 27.26 5.57 47.15
C PRO A 634 26.79 6.86 47.95
N ASN A 635 25.92 7.71 47.35
CA ASN A 635 24.62 8.24 47.91
C ASN A 635 24.12 9.64 47.40
N VAL A 636 23.02 9.61 46.61
CA VAL A 636 21.72 10.35 46.63
C VAL A 636 21.44 11.40 47.76
N PRO A 637 20.58 12.46 47.61
CA PRO A 637 20.03 13.22 46.46
C PRO A 637 20.15 14.78 46.56
N GLY A 638 19.65 15.51 45.55
CA GLY A 638 19.21 16.92 45.66
C GLY A 638 17.97 17.20 44.77
N GLU A 639 17.00 17.96 45.29
CA GLU A 639 15.69 18.24 44.64
C GLU A 639 15.73 19.32 43.53
N PRO A 640 14.69 19.43 42.67
CA PRO A 640 14.72 20.24 41.46
C PRO A 640 14.27 21.70 41.65
N GLU A 641 14.84 22.62 40.85
CA GLU A 641 14.30 23.97 40.66
C GLU A 641 13.29 24.05 39.50
N LYS A 642 12.46 25.09 39.55
CA LYS A 642 11.13 25.17 38.92
C LYS A 642 11.17 25.77 37.50
N PRO A 643 10.28 25.37 36.56
CA PRO A 643 10.25 25.93 35.21
C PRO A 643 9.84 27.41 35.17
N ILE A 644 10.37 28.15 34.19
CA ILE A 644 10.00 29.54 33.85
C ILE A 644 8.90 29.51 32.77
N GLU A 645 7.90 30.39 32.86
CA GLU A 645 6.73 30.41 31.96
C GLU A 645 7.06 30.82 30.51
N PRO A 646 6.36 30.27 29.50
CA PRO A 646 6.50 30.65 28.10
C PRO A 646 5.69 31.92 27.75
N ASN A 647 6.30 32.81 26.94
CA ASN A 647 5.63 34.00 26.42
C ASN A 647 4.54 33.67 25.38
N VAL A 648 3.43 34.43 25.42
CA VAL A 648 2.25 34.27 24.57
C VAL A 648 2.54 34.67 23.10
N PRO A 649 2.22 33.84 22.10
CA PRO A 649 2.35 34.20 20.69
C PRO A 649 1.32 35.25 20.21
N GLY A 650 1.76 36.14 19.31
CA GLY A 650 0.92 37.14 18.65
C GLY A 650 -0.09 36.55 17.65
N LYS A 651 -1.19 37.27 17.44
CA LYS A 651 -2.32 36.90 16.58
C LYS A 651 -1.96 36.91 15.08
N PRO A 652 -2.37 35.92 14.25
CA PRO A 652 -2.06 35.91 12.82
C PRO A 652 -2.86 36.93 12.00
N GLU A 653 -2.24 37.48 10.95
CA GLU A 653 -2.94 38.19 9.86
C GLU A 653 -3.54 37.20 8.83
N LYS A 654 -4.49 37.69 8.02
CA LYS A 654 -5.25 36.85 7.08
C LYS A 654 -4.43 36.47 5.83
N PRO A 655 -4.61 35.26 5.25
CA PRO A 655 -3.89 34.85 4.05
C PRO A 655 -4.31 35.63 2.79
N VAL A 656 -3.33 35.97 1.95
CA VAL A 656 -3.55 36.44 0.59
C VAL A 656 -3.72 35.23 -0.35
N LYS A 657 -4.70 35.29 -1.25
CA LYS A 657 -5.02 34.22 -2.22
C LYS A 657 -3.93 34.09 -3.30
N PRO A 658 -3.30 32.91 -3.50
CA PRO A 658 -2.39 32.69 -4.62
C PRO A 658 -3.12 32.56 -5.97
N THR A 659 -2.50 33.09 -7.03
CA THR A 659 -2.98 33.01 -8.41
C THR A 659 -2.52 31.70 -9.07
N ILE A 660 -3.38 31.09 -9.91
CA ILE A 660 -3.10 29.82 -10.58
C ILE A 660 -2.14 30.02 -11.76
N SER A 661 -1.11 29.18 -11.89
CA SER A 661 -0.34 28.99 -13.13
C SER A 661 0.29 27.60 -13.21
N GLY A 662 0.36 27.02 -14.42
CA GLY A 662 1.19 25.85 -14.72
C GLY A 662 0.56 24.46 -14.54
N LYS A 663 -0.13 23.94 -15.57
CA LYS A 663 -0.55 22.53 -15.68
C LYS A 663 0.64 21.64 -16.11
N PRO A 664 1.04 20.60 -15.35
CA PRO A 664 2.03 19.62 -15.82
C PRO A 664 1.45 18.72 -16.93
N THR A 665 2.26 18.40 -17.93
CA THR A 665 1.91 17.46 -19.00
C THR A 665 2.14 16.01 -18.59
N LYS A 666 1.32 15.10 -19.14
CA LYS A 666 1.31 13.66 -18.87
C LYS A 666 2.65 12.99 -19.22
N PRO A 667 3.29 12.20 -18.33
CA PRO A 667 4.45 11.39 -18.68
C PRO A 667 4.14 10.32 -19.74
N ALA A 668 5.13 9.98 -20.57
CA ALA A 668 5.01 8.93 -21.57
C ALA A 668 4.99 7.53 -20.92
N THR A 669 4.24 6.60 -21.52
CA THR A 669 4.17 5.20 -21.08
C THR A 669 5.46 4.43 -21.37
N PRO A 670 5.97 3.62 -20.42
CA PRO A 670 7.19 2.83 -20.64
C PRO A 670 6.96 1.66 -21.62
N THR A 671 7.95 1.40 -22.46
CA THR A 671 7.96 0.25 -23.39
C THR A 671 8.30 -1.06 -22.69
N LYS A 672 7.70 -2.16 -23.17
CA LYS A 672 7.82 -3.52 -22.63
C LYS A 672 9.27 -4.05 -22.64
N PRO A 673 9.76 -4.72 -21.59
CA PRO A 673 11.09 -5.34 -21.58
C PRO A 673 11.26 -6.45 -22.62
N VAL A 674 12.48 -6.57 -23.16
CA VAL A 674 12.89 -7.65 -24.08
C VAL A 674 13.27 -8.91 -23.29
N VAL A 675 12.85 -10.08 -23.80
CA VAL A 675 13.12 -11.39 -23.18
C VAL A 675 14.58 -11.83 -23.45
N PRO A 676 15.34 -12.30 -22.44
CA PRO A 676 16.68 -12.85 -22.66
C PRO A 676 16.66 -14.20 -23.38
N THR A 677 17.51 -14.36 -24.38
CA THR A 677 17.77 -15.65 -25.07
C THR A 677 18.52 -16.64 -24.17
N GLN A 678 18.08 -17.89 -24.15
CA GLN A 678 18.70 -18.98 -23.39
C GLN A 678 19.85 -19.65 -24.17
N PRO A 679 20.96 -20.11 -23.53
CA PRO A 679 22.04 -20.80 -24.22
C PRO A 679 21.71 -22.26 -24.58
N ALA A 680 22.34 -22.80 -25.62
CA ALA A 680 22.13 -24.17 -26.13
C ALA A 680 23.25 -25.16 -25.74
N THR A 681 23.07 -26.45 -26.10
CA THR A 681 23.97 -27.63 -25.99
C THR A 681 23.97 -28.36 -24.62
N SER A 682 24.01 -29.71 -24.50
CA SER A 682 23.96 -30.81 -25.50
C SER A 682 23.81 -32.26 -24.94
N VAL A 683 22.82 -33.04 -25.44
CA VAL A 683 22.90 -34.49 -25.85
C VAL A 683 23.02 -35.53 -24.65
N PRO A 684 22.83 -36.88 -24.78
CA PRO A 684 21.54 -37.61 -24.73
C PRO A 684 21.49 -38.95 -23.89
N SER A 685 20.40 -39.74 -24.05
CA SER A 685 20.22 -41.16 -23.63
C SER A 685 19.86 -41.37 -22.13
N ILE A 686 19.14 -42.41 -21.66
CA ILE A 686 18.95 -43.81 -22.12
C ILE A 686 17.54 -44.37 -21.76
N LYS A 687 17.06 -45.39 -22.49
CA LYS A 687 15.86 -46.22 -22.23
C LYS A 687 16.15 -47.40 -21.27
N PRO A 688 15.18 -47.88 -20.47
CA PRO A 688 14.73 -49.30 -20.57
C PRO A 688 13.19 -49.44 -20.47
N SER A 689 12.46 -50.24 -21.27
CA SER A 689 12.40 -51.72 -21.42
C SER A 689 11.69 -52.48 -20.29
N GLN A 690 10.81 -53.42 -20.68
CA GLN A 690 9.81 -54.15 -19.87
C GLN A 690 10.33 -55.48 -19.25
N VAL A 691 9.38 -56.30 -18.73
CA VAL A 691 9.37 -57.79 -18.59
C VAL A 691 9.75 -58.30 -17.16
N PRO A 692 9.11 -59.35 -16.55
CA PRO A 692 7.67 -59.71 -16.42
C PRO A 692 7.29 -60.40 -15.05
N SER A 693 6.05 -60.96 -14.94
CA SER A 693 5.67 -62.15 -14.12
C SER A 693 5.67 -62.06 -12.56
N SER A 694 4.89 -62.83 -11.76
CA SER A 694 3.79 -63.79 -12.01
C SER A 694 2.99 -64.15 -10.72
N ASN A 695 1.80 -64.77 -10.90
CA ASN A 695 1.01 -65.61 -9.97
C ASN A 695 0.21 -64.97 -8.79
N THR A 696 -0.87 -65.55 -8.22
CA THR A 696 -2.00 -66.45 -8.65
C THR A 696 -3.00 -66.58 -7.46
N THR A 697 -4.25 -66.99 -7.73
CA THR A 697 -5.40 -67.34 -6.82
C THR A 697 -6.34 -66.18 -6.39
N GLY A 698 -7.68 -66.33 -6.43
CA GLY A 698 -8.51 -67.39 -7.06
C GLY A 698 -10.02 -67.32 -6.76
N SER A 699 -10.85 -67.92 -7.64
CA SER A 699 -12.29 -68.28 -7.46
C SER A 699 -13.31 -67.11 -7.35
N THR A 700 -14.57 -67.17 -7.82
CA THR A 700 -15.44 -68.30 -8.21
C THR A 700 -16.47 -67.95 -9.32
N THR A 701 -16.85 -68.98 -10.09
CA THR A 701 -17.98 -69.25 -11.03
C THR A 701 -19.39 -68.68 -10.64
N VAL A 702 -20.48 -68.62 -11.45
CA VAL A 702 -20.91 -69.25 -12.74
C VAL A 702 -22.02 -68.41 -13.47
N HIS A 703 -22.33 -68.78 -14.73
CA HIS A 703 -23.65 -68.79 -15.42
C HIS A 703 -24.15 -67.63 -16.33
N GLN A 704 -23.88 -67.82 -17.62
CA GLN A 704 -24.74 -67.56 -18.81
C GLN A 704 -25.85 -68.66 -18.93
N PRO A 705 -26.80 -68.68 -19.92
CA PRO A 705 -26.95 -67.82 -21.14
C PRO A 705 -28.40 -67.43 -21.61
N ALA A 706 -28.47 -66.66 -22.72
CA ALA A 706 -29.49 -66.69 -23.82
C ALA A 706 -30.97 -66.27 -23.52
N THR A 707 -31.85 -65.79 -24.41
CA THR A 707 -31.91 -65.25 -25.82
C THR A 707 -33.31 -64.59 -26.02
N GLY A 708 -33.69 -63.79 -27.04
CA GLY A 708 -33.05 -63.28 -28.26
C GLY A 708 -34.12 -62.88 -29.33
N LEU A 709 -33.72 -62.28 -30.47
CA LEU A 709 -34.50 -62.03 -31.73
C LEU A 709 -35.63 -60.94 -31.67
N GLN A 710 -35.48 -59.81 -32.40
CA GLN A 710 -36.00 -59.48 -33.76
C GLN A 710 -37.53 -59.14 -33.83
N SER A 711 -38.06 -58.19 -34.63
CA SER A 711 -37.48 -57.26 -35.64
C SER A 711 -38.47 -56.13 -36.08
N ASN A 712 -37.96 -55.12 -36.80
CA ASN A 712 -38.54 -54.42 -37.97
C ASN A 712 -39.72 -53.40 -37.92
N THR A 713 -39.39 -52.20 -38.42
CA THR A 713 -39.99 -51.44 -39.58
C THR A 713 -41.01 -50.28 -39.44
N ASN A 714 -40.70 -49.24 -40.23
CA ASN A 714 -41.55 -48.28 -40.98
C ASN A 714 -42.21 -47.04 -40.30
N ARG A 715 -41.53 -45.87 -40.44
CA ARG A 715 -41.78 -44.74 -41.41
C ARG A 715 -43.19 -44.60 -42.05
N PRO A 716 -43.58 -43.45 -42.66
CA PRO A 716 -43.14 -42.03 -42.56
C PRO A 716 -44.34 -41.03 -42.37
N VAL A 717 -44.09 -39.70 -42.40
CA VAL A 717 -44.62 -38.72 -43.42
C VAL A 717 -44.50 -37.25 -42.96
N THR A 718 -44.34 -36.39 -43.96
CA THR A 718 -43.82 -35.02 -44.06
C THR A 718 -44.62 -33.84 -43.48
N THR A 719 -43.84 -32.80 -43.14
CA THR A 719 -44.04 -31.33 -43.28
C THR A 719 -44.97 -30.86 -44.43
N PRO A 720 -45.53 -29.62 -44.38
CA PRO A 720 -44.79 -28.42 -44.82
C PRO A 720 -45.03 -27.09 -44.04
N SER A 721 -44.14 -26.15 -44.33
CA SER A 721 -44.02 -24.75 -43.88
C SER A 721 -44.96 -23.74 -44.56
N THR A 722 -45.16 -22.54 -43.96
CA THR A 722 -44.91 -21.25 -44.67
C THR A 722 -44.82 -20.04 -43.72
N SER A 723 -44.22 -18.96 -44.20
CA SER A 723 -43.89 -17.70 -43.51
C SER A 723 -44.88 -16.55 -43.77
N SER A 724 -44.85 -15.50 -42.95
CA SER A 724 -44.84 -14.10 -43.41
C SER A 724 -44.49 -13.12 -42.27
N ALA A 725 -44.04 -11.91 -42.63
CA ALA A 725 -43.69 -10.82 -41.71
C ALA A 725 -44.73 -9.69 -41.77
N ALA A 726 -44.83 -8.88 -40.71
CA ALA A 726 -45.59 -7.62 -40.68
C ALA A 726 -45.00 -6.62 -39.67
N THR A 727 -45.23 -5.32 -39.89
CA THR A 727 -44.50 -4.22 -39.24
C THR A 727 -45.46 -3.15 -38.66
N LEU A 728 -45.40 -2.87 -37.35
CA LEU A 728 -45.94 -1.68 -36.63
C LEU A 728 -47.49 -1.50 -36.66
N PRO A 729 -48.16 -0.66 -35.79
CA PRO A 729 -47.63 0.48 -35.00
C PRO A 729 -48.18 0.72 -33.55
N GLN A 730 -47.54 1.70 -32.89
CA GLN A 730 -47.94 2.69 -31.84
C GLN A 730 -49.17 2.59 -30.88
N THR A 731 -48.92 3.20 -29.70
CA THR A 731 -49.82 3.86 -28.70
C THR A 731 -50.74 3.06 -27.78
N SER A 732 -50.53 3.23 -26.46
CA SER A 732 -51.58 3.66 -25.52
C SER A 732 -50.98 4.34 -24.28
N GLU A 733 -51.38 5.57 -24.00
CA GLU A 733 -51.23 6.17 -22.67
C GLU A 733 -52.29 5.57 -21.73
N ARG A 734 -51.95 5.35 -20.46
CA ARG A 734 -52.92 4.91 -19.43
C ARG A 734 -53.53 6.11 -18.71
N PRO A 735 -54.84 6.12 -18.43
CA PRO A 735 -55.49 7.23 -17.72
C PRO A 735 -55.11 7.25 -16.24
N SER A 736 -54.92 8.46 -15.70
CA SER A 736 -54.72 8.68 -14.27
C SER A 736 -56.02 8.46 -13.47
N ALA A 737 -55.90 7.92 -12.27
CA ALA A 737 -57.03 7.52 -11.41
C ALA A 737 -57.97 8.67 -10.98
N LEU A 738 -57.61 9.93 -11.23
CA LEU A 738 -58.43 11.11 -10.95
C LEU A 738 -59.72 11.19 -11.79
N ALA A 739 -59.75 10.59 -12.99
CA ALA A 739 -60.92 10.69 -13.87
C ALA A 739 -62.15 9.92 -13.37
N LEU A 740 -61.97 8.82 -12.63
CA LEU A 740 -63.10 8.00 -12.14
C LEU A 740 -63.83 8.63 -10.95
N ILE A 741 -63.12 9.39 -10.11
CA ILE A 741 -63.68 10.01 -8.89
C ILE A 741 -64.59 11.19 -9.25
N ALA A 742 -64.26 11.96 -10.29
CA ALA A 742 -65.08 13.07 -10.76
C ALA A 742 -66.47 12.63 -11.27
N GLY A 743 -66.56 11.47 -11.93
CA GLY A 743 -67.83 10.95 -12.47
C GLY A 743 -68.85 10.57 -11.40
N ILE A 744 -68.39 10.03 -10.25
CA ILE A 744 -69.27 9.58 -9.16
C ILE A 744 -69.83 10.78 -8.37
N LEU A 745 -69.01 11.81 -8.14
CA LEU A 745 -69.44 13.04 -7.46
C LEU A 745 -70.44 13.85 -8.31
N GLY A 746 -70.27 13.88 -9.64
CA GLY A 746 -71.22 14.52 -10.55
C GLY A 746 -72.62 13.88 -10.52
N TRP A 747 -72.70 12.56 -10.39
CA TRP A 747 -73.97 11.83 -10.31
C TRP A 747 -74.73 12.09 -9.00
N LEU A 748 -74.03 12.10 -7.86
CA LEU A 748 -74.63 12.42 -6.56
C LEU A 748 -75.12 13.88 -6.49
N GLY A 749 -74.37 14.83 -7.09
CA GLY A 749 -74.79 16.22 -7.19
C GLY A 749 -76.11 16.42 -7.94
N LEU A 750 -76.30 15.69 -9.06
CA LEU A 750 -77.54 15.72 -9.85
C LEU A 750 -78.75 15.16 -9.09
N VAL A 751 -78.57 14.08 -8.32
CA VAL A 751 -79.65 13.50 -7.49
C VAL A 751 -80.06 14.45 -6.36
N CYS A 752 -79.10 15.11 -5.71
CA CYS A 752 -79.40 16.12 -4.70
C CYS A 752 -80.11 17.36 -5.28
N LEU A 753 -79.73 17.81 -6.49
CA LEU A 753 -80.40 18.93 -7.15
C LEU A 753 -81.86 18.59 -7.51
N ALA A 754 -82.11 17.36 -8.00
CA ALA A 754 -83.46 16.88 -8.30
C ALA A 754 -84.35 16.82 -7.04
N ALA A 755 -83.82 16.33 -5.92
CA ALA A 755 -84.53 16.31 -4.64
C ALA A 755 -84.85 17.74 -4.13
N TRP A 756 -83.95 18.70 -4.33
CA TRP A 756 -84.16 20.09 -3.94
C TRP A 756 -85.24 20.80 -4.77
N VAL A 757 -85.29 20.54 -6.08
CA VAL A 757 -86.32 21.08 -6.99
C VAL A 757 -87.71 20.50 -6.69
N VAL A 758 -87.80 19.24 -6.27
CA VAL A 758 -89.08 18.65 -5.79
C VAL A 758 -89.51 19.28 -4.46
N TRP A 759 -88.58 19.50 -3.53
CA TRP A 759 -88.87 20.08 -2.22
C TRP A 759 -89.36 21.54 -2.29
N TRP A 760 -88.89 22.32 -3.28
CA TRP A 760 -89.35 23.70 -3.53
C TRP A 760 -90.69 23.80 -4.28
N ARG A 761 -91.30 22.66 -4.64
CA ARG A 761 -92.62 22.59 -5.31
C ARG A 761 -93.79 22.25 -4.38
N GLU A 762 -93.51 21.90 -3.12
CA GLU A 762 -94.51 21.62 -2.06
C GLU A 762 -94.36 22.54 -0.84
N LEU A 763 -93.77 23.72 -1.05
CA LEU A 763 -93.72 24.86 -0.12
C LEU A 763 -94.50 26.05 -0.71
#